data_AF-A0A321LDJ6-F1
#
_entry.id   AF-A0A321LDJ6-F1
#
_cell.length_a   1.000
_cell.length_b   1.000
_cell.length_c   1.000
_cell.angle_alpha   90.00
_cell.angle_beta   90.00
_cell.angle_gamma   90.00
#
_symmetry.space_group_name_H-M   'P 1'
#
loop_
_entity.id
_entity.type
_entity.pdbx_description
1 polymer ?
#
loop_
_entity_poly.entity_id
_entity_poly.type
_entity_poly.pdbx_seq_one_letter_code
_entity_poly.pdbx_strand_id
1 'polypeptide(L)'
;MKIAVWHNLPSGGGKRALYYHVRGLVERGHEITCWSLDTADQSYLPLTEFAREHVVSWSPRNGSRQHTAGAWADYDQAVNDMRAYDEASRRCAREIEAGDFDLLFANSALPYHVPFIVRHVRMPRLLYLQEPCRSLYEAAPILPWVAGAEEHLERADSLGPEQFKVEFPRLQALRLQAMQEWSNVRACDEVLVNSYFSRESLLRAYGIDSKVCYLGIDTSLFRDLALDRERFVVGLGSFYSIKGIDLAIKAMSLLSQPRPRLIWISNSASKSYEEEMNKLACSLGVELTVKEAIPDAELVTILNRATLLLYTSRLEPFGFAPLEANACGLPVVAVAEGGVRETIKDGVNGFLVDPEPAAIARAATRLLQNPDLARQIGQQAAAHVRQVWNVESSVDRLEARLLEVVSRQPNRAKLNRKKRGTSPNRGACTIIAKNYLALARTLAQSFLSFHPDNKLYVLIVDEFEACLNPAEECFETISLSDLEIPNLPSFCFKYDIKELCTAAKPYLLDYLIRNKSIEEILYIDPDVLITAPLKQLYEELEIYDIVLTPHLDTDYPDDGLLPDDGYILRAGVFNLGFIGINSSENAASFLSWWKNKLYNDCVVDVPNGYFLDQKFIDFAPIFFENLFVEKDAGYNVAYWNLHSREISRDNGTWLCNGRPMYFFHFSGFNLESSEISDYIPSNISRHRFSNRPDLGPLFDEYKQMLVRNSHRTARTWRYTFAYFTTGEAIPPELRIQYRNSPSKWLSYGNPFNSKSLKDGANPRNIPKATEVLLESKAEHTESRAGGSTLIAYLRAEEELNRIRSSRAWRWVSRYGRFKYRFLIPVYDLLRRPLRKKAKLNQEKS
;
A
#
# COMPACT_ATOMS: atom_id res chain seq x y z
N MET A 1 23.99 -14.97 -6.66
CA MET A 1 23.43 -13.98 -5.72
C MET A 1 23.69 -14.46 -4.30
N LYS A 2 23.83 -13.53 -3.35
CA LYS A 2 23.84 -13.77 -1.90
C LYS A 2 22.43 -13.59 -1.35
N ILE A 3 21.81 -14.63 -0.82
CA ILE A 3 20.40 -14.65 -0.43
C ILE A 3 20.30 -14.84 1.08
N ALA A 4 19.65 -13.90 1.75
CA ALA A 4 19.24 -14.08 3.14
C ALA A 4 17.90 -14.82 3.17
N VAL A 5 17.87 -16.01 3.73
CA VAL A 5 16.64 -16.81 3.88
C VAL A 5 16.12 -16.66 5.30
N TRP A 6 14.83 -16.36 5.47
CA TRP A 6 14.22 -16.24 6.79
C TRP A 6 12.97 -17.11 6.89
N HIS A 7 12.82 -17.89 7.97
CA HIS A 7 11.63 -18.74 8.18
C HIS A 7 11.32 -19.01 9.65
N ASN A 8 10.08 -19.46 9.92
CA ASN A 8 9.73 -20.08 11.21
C ASN A 8 8.74 -21.24 11.01
N LEU A 9 9.18 -22.23 10.23
CA LEU A 9 8.32 -23.32 9.77
C LEU A 9 8.39 -24.55 10.72
N PRO A 10 7.26 -25.18 11.04
CA PRO A 10 7.23 -26.50 11.67
C PRO A 10 7.57 -27.60 10.67
N SER A 11 7.74 -28.85 11.14
CA SER A 11 7.81 -30.00 10.23
C SER A 11 6.55 -30.15 9.37
N GLY A 12 6.75 -30.51 8.11
CA GLY A 12 5.67 -30.70 7.14
C GLY A 12 6.03 -30.21 5.74
N GLY A 13 5.02 -30.10 4.88
CA GLY A 13 5.18 -29.74 3.47
C GLY A 13 5.87 -28.39 3.27
N GLY A 14 5.60 -27.42 4.15
CA GLY A 14 6.22 -26.11 4.03
C GLY A 14 7.73 -26.10 4.30
N LYS A 15 8.19 -26.82 5.33
CA LYS A 15 9.62 -27.00 5.60
C LYS A 15 10.30 -27.82 4.51
N ARG A 16 9.63 -28.87 4.00
CA ARG A 16 10.14 -29.68 2.88
C ARG A 16 10.31 -28.86 1.60
N ALA A 17 9.34 -28.01 1.27
CA ALA A 17 9.44 -27.08 0.14
C ALA A 17 10.63 -26.12 0.29
N LEU A 18 10.81 -25.51 1.46
CA LEU A 18 11.95 -24.64 1.73
C LEU A 18 13.29 -25.39 1.62
N TYR A 19 13.37 -26.62 2.13
CA TYR A 19 14.56 -27.46 2.00
C TYR A 19 14.93 -27.70 0.53
N TYR A 20 13.96 -28.02 -0.33
CA TYR A 20 14.19 -28.18 -1.77
C TYR A 20 14.60 -26.87 -2.47
N HIS A 21 13.99 -25.75 -2.10
CA HIS A 21 14.38 -24.42 -2.61
C HIS A 21 15.83 -24.08 -2.24
N VAL A 22 16.21 -24.22 -0.97
CA VAL A 22 17.57 -23.91 -0.51
C VAL A 22 18.59 -24.84 -1.18
N ARG A 23 18.33 -26.15 -1.21
CA ARG A 23 19.19 -27.12 -1.90
C ARG A 23 19.43 -26.71 -3.35
N GLY A 24 18.36 -26.52 -4.11
CA GLY A 24 18.46 -26.25 -5.54
C GLY A 24 19.06 -24.90 -5.88
N LEU A 25 18.90 -23.88 -5.01
CA LEU A 25 19.56 -22.59 -5.18
C LEU A 25 21.07 -22.69 -4.87
N VAL A 26 21.48 -23.43 -3.85
CA VAL A 26 22.92 -23.69 -3.59
C VAL A 26 23.56 -24.46 -4.75
N GLU A 27 22.88 -25.47 -5.30
CA GLU A 27 23.34 -26.23 -6.47
C GLU A 27 23.52 -25.36 -7.73
N ARG A 28 22.76 -24.25 -7.85
CA ARG A 28 22.89 -23.25 -8.93
C ARG A 28 23.96 -22.18 -8.65
N GLY A 29 24.69 -22.29 -7.54
CA GLY A 29 25.79 -21.40 -7.19
C GLY A 29 25.37 -20.13 -6.44
N HIS A 30 24.17 -20.10 -5.85
CA HIS A 30 23.80 -19.03 -4.91
C HIS A 30 24.44 -19.23 -3.54
N GLU A 31 24.92 -18.15 -2.94
CA GLU A 31 25.38 -18.13 -1.55
C GLU A 31 24.17 -17.90 -0.65
N ILE A 32 23.88 -18.83 0.26
CA ILE A 32 22.72 -18.74 1.15
C ILE A 32 23.17 -18.67 2.62
N THR A 33 22.52 -17.80 3.38
CA THR A 33 22.55 -17.83 4.85
C THR A 33 21.12 -17.76 5.36
N CYS A 34 20.81 -18.61 6.33
CA CYS A 34 19.47 -18.78 6.88
C CYS A 34 19.36 -18.13 8.26
N TRP A 35 18.18 -17.59 8.57
CA TRP A 35 17.75 -17.17 9.89
C TRP A 35 16.43 -17.86 10.23
N SER A 36 16.33 -18.32 11.47
CA SER A 36 15.08 -18.86 12.00
C SER A 36 14.85 -18.40 13.44
N LEU A 37 13.60 -18.49 13.89
CA LEU A 37 13.34 -18.43 15.32
C LEU A 37 13.63 -19.79 15.98
N ASP A 38 13.79 -19.79 17.30
CA ASP A 38 13.97 -20.99 18.12
C ASP A 38 12.73 -21.90 18.14
N THR A 39 11.57 -21.42 17.68
CA THR A 39 10.35 -22.21 17.52
C THR A 39 10.21 -22.90 16.16
N ALA A 40 11.14 -22.71 15.24
CA ALA A 40 11.19 -23.45 13.98
C ALA A 40 11.58 -24.92 14.24
N ASP A 41 11.24 -25.84 13.34
CA ASP A 41 11.82 -27.20 13.40
C ASP A 41 13.21 -27.19 12.77
N GLN A 42 14.25 -27.41 13.58
CA GLN A 42 15.63 -27.53 13.11
C GLN A 42 16.08 -28.99 12.90
N SER A 43 15.25 -29.97 13.26
CA SER A 43 15.60 -31.40 13.18
C SER A 43 15.09 -32.06 11.90
N TYR A 44 13.92 -31.65 11.43
CA TYR A 44 13.31 -32.17 10.21
C TYR A 44 13.79 -31.39 9.00
N LEU A 45 14.53 -32.05 8.11
CA LEU A 45 15.11 -31.47 6.90
C LEU A 45 15.94 -30.21 7.23
N PRO A 46 17.06 -30.37 7.96
CA PRO A 46 17.84 -29.25 8.46
C PRO A 46 18.50 -28.48 7.31
N LEU A 47 18.30 -27.16 7.28
CA LEU A 47 18.89 -26.31 6.24
C LEU A 47 20.42 -26.18 6.40
N THR A 48 20.95 -26.53 7.58
CA THR A 48 22.38 -26.59 7.90
C THR A 48 23.16 -27.59 7.05
N GLU A 49 22.48 -28.50 6.35
CA GLU A 49 23.09 -29.36 5.32
C GLU A 49 23.63 -28.56 4.13
N PHE A 50 23.06 -27.38 3.84
CA PHE A 50 23.39 -26.58 2.66
C PHE A 50 23.88 -25.16 2.98
N ALA A 51 23.40 -24.57 4.08
CA ALA A 51 23.64 -23.17 4.40
C ALA A 51 23.78 -22.96 5.92
N ARG A 52 24.57 -21.96 6.33
CA ARG A 52 24.66 -21.59 7.75
C ARG A 52 23.31 -21.08 8.24
N GLU A 53 22.84 -21.56 9.39
CA GLU A 53 21.57 -21.12 10.00
C GLU A 53 21.79 -20.43 11.34
N HIS A 54 21.25 -19.23 11.48
CA HIS A 54 21.27 -18.40 12.69
C HIS A 54 19.92 -18.54 13.42
N VAL A 55 19.93 -19.18 14.58
CA VAL A 55 18.71 -19.38 15.39
C VAL A 55 18.59 -18.26 16.44
N VAL A 56 17.49 -17.53 16.38
CA VAL A 56 17.23 -16.38 17.27
C VAL A 56 16.09 -16.69 18.22
N SER A 57 16.36 -16.62 19.53
CA SER A 57 15.30 -16.77 20.52
C SER A 57 14.40 -15.55 20.59
N TRP A 58 13.09 -15.74 20.49
CA TRP A 58 12.10 -14.67 20.63
C TRP A 58 11.30 -14.75 21.94
N SER A 59 11.69 -15.63 22.86
CA SER A 59 11.07 -15.72 24.19
C SER A 59 11.01 -14.34 24.85
N PRO A 60 9.85 -13.92 25.38
CA PRO A 60 9.76 -12.67 26.14
C PRO A 60 10.80 -12.74 27.27
N ARG A 61 11.73 -11.79 27.34
CA ARG A 61 12.64 -11.71 28.49
C ARG A 61 11.79 -11.73 29.75
N ASN A 62 12.21 -12.50 30.76
CA ASN A 62 11.60 -12.66 32.08
C ASN A 62 11.51 -11.34 32.89
N GLY A 63 10.92 -10.30 32.31
CA GLY A 63 10.60 -9.01 32.92
C GLY A 63 9.11 -8.99 33.19
N SER A 64 8.72 -9.63 34.28
CA SER A 64 7.35 -9.75 34.79
C SER A 64 6.36 -10.47 33.85
N ARG A 65 6.17 -11.77 34.08
CA ARG A 65 4.81 -12.33 34.02
C ARG A 65 4.01 -11.59 35.10
N GLN A 66 3.56 -10.37 34.82
CA GLN A 66 2.43 -9.83 35.56
C GLN A 66 1.29 -10.77 35.22
N HIS A 67 0.94 -11.65 36.17
CA HIS A 67 -0.30 -12.38 36.13
C HIS A 67 -1.42 -11.32 36.07
N THR A 68 -1.80 -10.93 34.86
CA THR A 68 -3.03 -10.18 34.62
C THR A 68 -4.15 -11.18 34.83
N ALA A 69 -4.51 -11.44 36.08
CA ALA A 69 -5.73 -12.18 36.39
C ALA A 69 -6.91 -11.33 35.87
N GLY A 70 -7.71 -11.90 34.98
CA GLY A 70 -8.91 -11.25 34.46
C GLY A 70 -9.15 -11.48 32.97
N ALA A 71 -10.30 -10.99 32.49
CA ALA A 71 -10.81 -11.16 31.13
C ALA A 71 -9.81 -10.78 30.00
N TRP A 72 -8.82 -9.91 30.27
CA TRP A 72 -7.88 -9.38 29.26
C TRP A 72 -6.53 -10.11 29.18
N ALA A 73 -6.32 -11.16 29.98
CA ALA A 73 -5.05 -11.88 30.04
C ALA A 73 -4.57 -12.35 28.65
N ASP A 74 -5.48 -12.93 27.87
CA ASP A 74 -5.16 -13.46 26.54
C ASP A 74 -4.80 -12.36 25.54
N TYR A 75 -5.45 -11.19 25.65
CA TYR A 75 -5.13 -10.03 24.82
C TYR A 75 -3.75 -9.46 25.17
N ASP A 76 -3.47 -9.26 26.46
CA ASP A 76 -2.19 -8.71 26.91
C ASP A 76 -1.04 -9.68 26.56
N GLN A 77 -1.26 -10.99 26.69
CA GLN A 77 -0.32 -12.01 26.26
C GLN A 77 -0.07 -11.94 24.75
N ALA A 78 -1.11 -11.88 23.93
CA ALA A 78 -0.96 -11.75 22.47
C ALA A 78 -0.17 -10.49 22.08
N VAL A 79 -0.42 -9.35 22.73
CA VAL A 79 0.35 -8.11 22.49
C VAL A 79 1.82 -8.28 22.89
N ASN A 80 2.09 -8.91 24.02
CA ASN A 80 3.46 -9.17 24.48
C ASN A 80 4.20 -10.11 23.52
N ASP A 81 3.53 -11.15 23.03
CA ASP A 81 4.09 -12.08 22.06
C ASP A 81 4.39 -11.37 20.74
N MET A 82 3.47 -10.56 20.20
CA MET A 82 3.74 -9.77 18.99
C MET A 82 4.97 -8.86 19.16
N ARG A 83 5.13 -8.21 20.32
CA ARG A 83 6.29 -7.34 20.60
C ARG A 83 7.59 -8.13 20.69
N ALA A 84 7.58 -9.28 21.36
CA ALA A 84 8.76 -10.11 21.50
C ALA A 84 9.19 -10.69 20.13
N TYR A 85 8.22 -11.07 19.31
CA TYR A 85 8.44 -11.53 17.94
C TYR A 85 9.00 -10.41 17.05
N ASP A 86 8.43 -9.21 17.12
CA ASP A 86 8.90 -8.03 16.38
C ASP A 86 10.35 -7.69 16.74
N GLU A 87 10.70 -7.71 18.03
CA GLU A 87 12.07 -7.44 18.50
C GLU A 87 13.07 -8.52 18.05
N ALA A 88 12.67 -9.79 18.04
CA ALA A 88 13.49 -10.85 17.46
C ALA A 88 13.71 -10.64 15.95
N SER A 89 12.65 -10.26 15.24
CA SER A 89 12.73 -9.94 13.80
C SER A 89 13.65 -8.74 13.53
N ARG A 90 13.63 -7.69 14.37
CA ARG A 90 14.57 -6.55 14.27
C ARG A 90 16.03 -6.95 14.50
N ARG A 91 16.29 -7.91 15.39
CA ARG A 91 17.64 -8.44 15.61
C ARG A 91 18.13 -9.19 14.36
N CYS A 92 17.32 -10.09 13.81
CA CYS A 92 17.61 -10.74 12.53
C CYS A 92 17.87 -9.69 11.43
N ALA A 93 17.01 -8.67 11.30
CA ALA A 93 17.16 -7.63 10.29
C ALA A 93 18.49 -6.87 10.41
N ARG A 94 18.92 -6.52 11.63
CA ARG A 94 20.21 -5.87 11.85
C ARG A 94 21.39 -6.74 11.42
N GLU A 95 21.33 -8.04 11.68
CA GLU A 95 22.37 -8.98 11.23
C GLU A 95 22.37 -9.14 9.70
N ILE A 96 21.19 -9.23 9.09
CA ILE A 96 21.02 -9.35 7.63
C ILE A 96 21.51 -8.07 6.93
N GLU A 97 21.13 -6.89 7.40
CA GLU A 97 21.55 -5.59 6.83
C GLU A 97 23.03 -5.28 7.04
N ALA A 98 23.64 -5.85 8.09
CA ALA A 98 25.10 -5.78 8.27
C ALA A 98 25.85 -6.72 7.31
N GLY A 99 25.16 -7.70 6.72
CA GLY A 99 25.68 -8.59 5.71
C GLY A 99 25.58 -8.01 4.30
N ASP A 100 26.35 -8.60 3.39
CA ASP A 100 26.33 -8.26 1.96
C ASP A 100 25.34 -9.18 1.23
N PHE A 101 24.03 -8.97 1.39
CA PHE A 101 22.98 -9.78 0.74
C PHE A 101 22.28 -8.99 -0.36
N ASP A 102 21.97 -9.68 -1.47
CA ASP A 102 21.26 -9.11 -2.61
C ASP A 102 19.75 -8.98 -2.36
N LEU A 103 19.17 -9.90 -1.58
CA LEU A 103 17.74 -9.91 -1.25
C LEU A 103 17.42 -10.73 0.01
N LEU A 104 16.26 -10.47 0.60
CA LEU A 104 15.60 -11.29 1.62
C LEU A 104 14.57 -12.21 0.96
N PHE A 105 14.77 -13.52 1.08
CA PHE A 105 13.78 -14.56 0.78
C PHE A 105 13.10 -15.04 2.07
N ALA A 106 11.98 -14.40 2.42
CA ALA A 106 11.19 -14.72 3.60
C ALA A 106 10.17 -15.83 3.32
N ASN A 107 9.87 -16.65 4.31
CA ASN A 107 8.88 -17.70 4.26
C ASN A 107 7.84 -17.51 5.37
N SER A 108 6.73 -18.24 5.27
CA SER A 108 5.70 -18.28 6.31
C SER A 108 6.28 -18.58 7.70
N ALA A 109 5.63 -18.02 8.72
CA ALA A 109 6.02 -18.22 10.10
C ALA A 109 4.83 -18.55 10.99
N LEU A 110 5.03 -19.40 11.98
CA LEU A 110 4.06 -19.56 13.06
C LEU A 110 4.48 -18.71 14.28
N PRO A 111 3.55 -18.15 15.06
CA PRO A 111 2.10 -18.15 14.87
C PRO A 111 1.59 -17.06 13.88
N TYR A 112 2.45 -16.17 13.41
CA TYR A 112 2.11 -15.05 12.50
C TYR A 112 2.53 -15.36 11.06
N HIS A 113 1.59 -15.77 10.20
CA HIS A 113 1.90 -16.33 8.87
C HIS A 113 2.73 -15.39 8.00
N VAL A 114 2.51 -14.07 8.13
CA VAL A 114 3.34 -13.05 7.49
C VAL A 114 4.33 -12.49 8.51
N PRO A 115 5.63 -12.77 8.39
CA PRO A 115 6.59 -12.44 9.44
C PRO A 115 6.93 -10.95 9.49
N PHE A 116 7.30 -10.44 10.66
CA PHE A 116 7.66 -9.03 10.85
C PHE A 116 8.97 -8.62 10.16
N ILE A 117 9.86 -9.59 9.89
CA ILE A 117 11.19 -9.34 9.29
C ILE A 117 11.13 -8.50 8.01
N VAL A 118 10.11 -8.69 7.19
CA VAL A 118 9.93 -7.99 5.91
C VAL A 118 9.72 -6.48 6.07
N ARG A 119 9.38 -6.00 7.28
CA ARG A 119 9.25 -4.55 7.56
C ARG A 119 10.57 -3.89 8.00
N HIS A 120 11.56 -4.70 8.37
CA HIS A 120 12.75 -4.23 9.05
C HIS A 120 14.00 -4.24 8.19
N VAL A 121 13.91 -4.83 7.00
CA VAL A 121 14.97 -4.80 5.99
C VAL A 121 14.64 -3.81 4.87
N ARG A 122 15.68 -3.23 4.28
CA ARG A 122 15.63 -2.28 3.17
C ARG A 122 15.98 -2.91 1.83
N MET A 123 16.68 -4.05 1.81
CA MET A 123 16.95 -4.77 0.57
C MET A 123 15.66 -5.32 -0.07
N PRO A 124 15.69 -5.83 -1.32
CA PRO A 124 14.53 -6.48 -1.93
C PRO A 124 13.97 -7.63 -1.08
N ARG A 125 12.65 -7.76 -1.03
CA ARG A 125 11.90 -8.63 -0.11
C ARG A 125 10.94 -9.48 -0.91
N LEU A 126 11.29 -10.74 -1.08
CA LEU A 126 10.40 -11.73 -1.65
C LEU A 126 9.85 -12.60 -0.51
N LEU A 127 8.53 -12.65 -0.37
CA LEU A 127 7.86 -13.53 0.57
C LEU A 127 7.24 -14.73 -0.16
N TYR A 128 7.59 -15.95 0.26
CA TYR A 128 6.89 -17.16 -0.13
C TYR A 128 5.83 -17.51 0.92
N LEU A 129 4.57 -17.17 0.63
CA LEU A 129 3.44 -17.36 1.54
C LEU A 129 2.57 -18.51 1.04
N GLN A 130 2.69 -19.69 1.67
CA GLN A 130 2.00 -20.89 1.19
C GLN A 130 0.48 -20.80 1.35
N GLU A 131 0.04 -20.17 2.43
CA GLU A 131 -1.37 -19.92 2.73
C GLU A 131 -1.46 -18.71 3.69
N PRO A 132 -2.54 -17.92 3.62
CA PRO A 132 -2.80 -16.91 4.63
C PRO A 132 -3.11 -17.60 5.97
N CYS A 133 -3.18 -16.84 7.06
CA CYS A 133 -3.59 -17.41 8.35
C CYS A 133 -5.04 -17.94 8.27
N ARG A 134 -5.22 -19.25 8.03
CA ARG A 134 -6.54 -19.87 7.80
C ARG A 134 -7.52 -19.61 8.93
N SER A 135 -7.07 -19.65 10.18
CA SER A 135 -7.91 -19.35 11.35
C SER A 135 -8.43 -17.92 11.39
N LEU A 136 -7.73 -16.99 10.73
CA LEU A 136 -8.17 -15.60 10.59
C LEU A 136 -9.09 -15.45 9.37
N TYR A 137 -8.68 -15.94 8.20
CA TYR A 137 -9.29 -15.55 6.91
C TYR A 137 -10.20 -16.60 6.28
N GLU A 138 -10.11 -17.86 6.70
CA GLU A 138 -10.86 -18.99 6.13
C GLU A 138 -11.95 -19.50 7.08
N ALA A 139 -12.12 -18.88 8.25
CA ALA A 139 -13.23 -19.19 9.14
C ALA A 139 -14.56 -18.97 8.40
N ALA A 140 -15.43 -19.98 8.50
CA ALA A 140 -16.78 -20.08 7.92
C ALA A 140 -17.53 -18.73 7.82
N PRO A 141 -18.39 -18.56 6.79
CA PRO A 141 -18.52 -17.49 5.77
C PRO A 141 -18.40 -16.00 6.19
N ILE A 142 -17.90 -15.69 7.39
CA ILE A 142 -17.79 -14.34 7.94
C ILE A 142 -16.43 -14.25 8.63
N LEU A 143 -15.58 -13.33 8.16
CA LEU A 143 -14.33 -13.00 8.86
C LEU A 143 -14.67 -12.66 10.32
N PRO A 144 -13.95 -13.19 11.33
CA PRO A 144 -14.27 -13.01 12.75
C PRO A 144 -14.43 -11.54 13.21
N TRP A 145 -13.98 -10.58 12.41
CA TRP A 145 -14.00 -9.14 12.72
C TRP A 145 -14.78 -8.27 11.71
N VAL A 146 -15.39 -8.82 10.66
CA VAL A 146 -16.24 -8.03 9.76
C VAL A 146 -17.47 -7.55 10.54
N ALA A 147 -17.57 -6.22 10.66
CA ALA A 147 -18.70 -5.52 11.24
C ALA A 147 -19.90 -5.63 10.28
N GLY A 148 -20.63 -6.73 10.43
CA GLY A 148 -21.81 -7.05 9.64
C GLY A 148 -22.03 -8.55 9.65
N ALA A 149 -22.49 -9.09 10.78
CA ALA A 149 -22.80 -10.50 10.89
C ALA A 149 -24.32 -10.69 10.98
N GLU A 150 -24.86 -11.34 9.95
CA GLU A 150 -26.19 -11.95 9.96
C GLU A 150 -26.30 -13.05 11.03
N GLU A 151 -27.52 -13.17 11.57
CA GLU A 151 -28.19 -14.21 12.38
C GLU A 151 -27.50 -14.88 13.59
N HIS A 152 -26.18 -14.80 13.77
CA HIS A 152 -25.50 -15.43 14.92
C HIS A 152 -24.81 -14.46 15.87
N LEU A 153 -24.67 -13.17 15.49
CA LEU A 153 -24.22 -12.12 16.41
C LEU A 153 -25.33 -11.23 16.97
N GLU A 154 -26.57 -11.29 16.44
CA GLU A 154 -27.75 -10.92 17.27
C GLU A 154 -27.80 -11.76 18.54
N ARG A 155 -27.16 -12.95 18.51
CA ARG A 155 -26.92 -13.75 19.69
C ARG A 155 -25.68 -13.40 20.50
N ALA A 156 -24.75 -12.56 20.05
CA ALA A 156 -23.71 -12.02 20.95
C ALA A 156 -24.26 -10.99 21.94
N ASP A 157 -25.34 -10.29 21.57
CA ASP A 157 -26.18 -9.55 22.52
C ASP A 157 -27.03 -10.50 23.40
N SER A 158 -27.10 -11.80 23.06
CA SER A 158 -27.75 -12.86 23.86
C SER A 158 -26.78 -13.80 24.60
N LEU A 159 -25.47 -13.68 24.36
CA LEU A 159 -24.45 -14.38 25.14
C LEU A 159 -24.41 -13.68 26.50
N GLY A 160 -24.51 -14.46 27.58
CA GLY A 160 -24.55 -13.90 28.93
C GLY A 160 -23.32 -13.00 29.19
N PRO A 161 -23.39 -12.07 30.16
CA PRO A 161 -22.32 -11.13 30.49
C PRO A 161 -20.93 -11.76 30.66
N GLU A 162 -20.86 -13.04 31.05
CA GLU A 162 -19.63 -13.80 31.23
C GLU A 162 -18.98 -14.25 29.91
N GLN A 163 -19.76 -14.60 28.88
CA GLN A 163 -19.20 -14.98 27.57
C GLN A 163 -18.68 -13.76 26.81
N PHE A 164 -19.36 -12.60 26.90
CA PHE A 164 -18.88 -11.35 26.32
C PHE A 164 -17.52 -10.91 26.90
N LYS A 165 -17.32 -11.08 28.22
CA LYS A 165 -16.05 -10.78 28.89
C LYS A 165 -14.89 -11.61 28.34
N VAL A 166 -15.12 -12.85 27.91
CA VAL A 166 -14.08 -13.75 27.39
C VAL A 166 -13.84 -13.53 25.89
N GLU A 167 -14.90 -13.41 25.09
CA GLU A 167 -14.77 -13.33 23.63
C GLU A 167 -14.29 -11.95 23.14
N PHE A 168 -14.66 -10.85 23.81
CA PHE A 168 -14.30 -9.52 23.35
C PHE A 168 -12.78 -9.25 23.33
N PRO A 169 -11.99 -9.56 24.38
CA PRO A 169 -10.54 -9.39 24.35
C PRO A 169 -9.85 -10.27 23.30
N ARG A 170 -10.33 -11.52 23.13
CA ARG A 170 -9.88 -12.43 22.07
C ARG A 170 -10.09 -11.83 20.68
N LEU A 171 -11.26 -11.25 20.40
CA LEU A 171 -11.53 -10.55 19.14
C LEU A 171 -10.60 -9.36 18.91
N GLN A 172 -10.26 -8.61 19.96
CA GLN A 172 -9.30 -7.50 19.83
C GLN A 172 -7.89 -8.00 19.51
N ALA A 173 -7.46 -9.12 20.08
CA ALA A 173 -6.18 -9.74 19.77
C ALA A 173 -6.11 -10.20 18.30
N LEU A 174 -7.16 -10.84 17.80
CA LEU A 174 -7.27 -11.26 16.39
C LEU A 174 -7.25 -10.05 15.44
N ARG A 175 -7.92 -8.95 15.79
CA ARG A 175 -7.87 -7.70 15.01
C ARG A 175 -6.46 -7.12 14.92
N LEU A 176 -5.75 -7.09 16.05
CA LEU A 176 -4.35 -6.65 16.06
C LEU A 176 -3.48 -7.55 15.21
N GLN A 177 -3.65 -8.87 15.30
CA GLN A 177 -2.92 -9.83 14.46
C GLN A 177 -3.17 -9.56 12.97
N ALA A 178 -4.43 -9.44 12.57
CA ALA A 178 -4.78 -9.15 11.17
C ALA A 178 -4.17 -7.83 10.68
N MET A 179 -4.18 -6.78 11.52
CA MET A 179 -3.54 -5.50 11.21
C MET A 179 -2.03 -5.64 11.02
N GLN A 180 -1.35 -6.46 11.84
CA GLN A 180 0.08 -6.72 11.67
C GLN A 180 0.34 -7.52 10.39
N GLU A 181 -0.41 -8.58 10.11
CA GLU A 181 -0.23 -9.35 8.87
C GLU A 181 -0.44 -8.50 7.61
N TRP A 182 -1.44 -7.61 7.62
CA TRP A 182 -1.68 -6.63 6.54
C TRP A 182 -0.51 -5.65 6.38
N SER A 183 0.03 -5.16 7.49
CA SER A 183 1.18 -4.25 7.46
C SER A 183 2.45 -4.94 6.96
N ASN A 184 2.64 -6.21 7.35
CA ASN A 184 3.81 -6.99 6.97
C ASN A 184 3.75 -7.35 5.48
N VAL A 185 2.61 -7.82 4.96
CA VAL A 185 2.51 -8.27 3.57
C VAL A 185 2.68 -7.12 2.59
N ARG A 186 2.16 -5.93 2.92
CA ARG A 186 2.32 -4.71 2.11
C ARG A 186 3.74 -4.18 2.06
N ALA A 187 4.60 -4.60 2.99
CA ALA A 187 6.00 -4.24 2.93
C ALA A 187 6.76 -5.06 1.88
N CYS A 188 6.26 -6.22 1.45
CA CYS A 188 6.97 -7.08 0.49
C CYS A 188 7.02 -6.45 -0.91
N ASP A 189 8.16 -6.57 -1.62
CA ASP A 189 8.24 -6.18 -3.04
C ASP A 189 7.51 -7.19 -3.92
N GLU A 190 7.55 -8.47 -3.54
CA GLU A 190 6.81 -9.52 -4.22
C GLU A 190 6.37 -10.62 -3.25
N VAL A 191 5.18 -11.18 -3.52
CA VAL A 191 4.64 -12.33 -2.79
C VAL A 191 4.41 -13.49 -3.76
N LEU A 192 5.01 -14.64 -3.46
CA LEU A 192 4.82 -15.89 -4.17
C LEU A 192 3.90 -16.83 -3.40
N VAL A 193 3.09 -17.57 -4.13
CA VAL A 193 2.17 -18.60 -3.61
C VAL A 193 2.31 -19.91 -4.39
N ASN A 194 1.89 -21.01 -3.79
CA ASN A 194 2.03 -22.35 -4.37
C ASN A 194 0.93 -22.75 -5.37
N SER A 195 -0.16 -21.99 -5.50
CA SER A 195 -1.31 -22.33 -6.35
C SER A 195 -2.16 -21.11 -6.70
N TYR A 196 -3.01 -21.21 -7.72
CA TYR A 196 -4.02 -20.19 -8.02
C TYR A 196 -5.07 -20.07 -6.92
N PHE A 197 -5.41 -21.16 -6.24
CA PHE A 197 -6.27 -21.11 -5.06
C PHE A 197 -5.67 -20.26 -3.93
N SER A 198 -4.37 -20.41 -3.66
CA SER A 198 -3.66 -19.60 -2.67
C SER A 198 -3.57 -18.14 -3.13
N ARG A 199 -3.37 -17.89 -4.43
CA ARG A 199 -3.38 -16.53 -5.00
C ARG A 199 -4.72 -15.83 -4.74
N GLU A 200 -5.83 -16.50 -5.03
CA GLU A 200 -7.18 -15.99 -4.76
C GLU A 200 -7.38 -15.77 -3.26
N SER A 201 -6.93 -16.70 -2.43
CA SER A 201 -7.04 -16.60 -0.97
C SER A 201 -6.28 -15.40 -0.42
N LEU A 202 -5.08 -15.11 -0.93
CA LEU A 202 -4.31 -13.91 -0.58
C LEU A 202 -4.99 -12.63 -1.08
N LEU A 203 -5.55 -12.63 -2.29
CA LEU A 203 -6.28 -11.48 -2.82
C LEU A 203 -7.48 -11.15 -1.91
N ARG A 204 -8.23 -12.17 -1.47
CA ARG A 204 -9.34 -12.01 -0.52
C ARG A 204 -8.88 -11.57 0.88
N ALA A 205 -7.79 -12.13 1.39
CA ALA A 205 -7.32 -11.87 2.75
C ALA A 205 -6.60 -10.53 2.92
N TYR A 206 -5.83 -10.11 1.91
CA TYR A 206 -4.88 -8.99 2.00
C TYR A 206 -5.07 -7.91 0.92
N GLY A 207 -5.85 -8.18 -0.13
CA GLY A 207 -5.96 -7.28 -1.29
C GLY A 207 -4.70 -7.25 -2.15
N ILE A 208 -3.85 -8.29 -2.07
CA ILE A 208 -2.58 -8.39 -2.80
C ILE A 208 -2.69 -9.41 -3.93
N ASP A 209 -2.37 -9.00 -5.15
CA ASP A 209 -2.25 -9.90 -6.29
C ASP A 209 -0.87 -10.59 -6.32
N SER A 210 -0.80 -11.77 -5.70
CA SER A 210 0.42 -12.58 -5.64
C SER A 210 0.70 -13.36 -6.93
N LYS A 211 1.92 -13.88 -7.08
CA LYS A 211 2.33 -14.68 -8.24
C LYS A 211 2.44 -16.16 -7.90
N VAL A 212 1.94 -17.02 -8.77
CA VAL A 212 2.02 -18.47 -8.57
C VAL A 212 3.42 -18.95 -8.92
N CYS A 213 4.08 -19.58 -7.95
CA CYS A 213 5.35 -20.28 -8.10
C CYS A 213 5.14 -21.72 -7.65
N TYR A 214 4.93 -22.63 -8.60
CA TYR A 214 4.63 -24.03 -8.29
C TYR A 214 5.81 -24.78 -7.66
N LEU A 215 5.52 -25.52 -6.59
CA LEU A 215 6.47 -26.40 -5.90
C LEU A 215 6.84 -27.65 -6.72
N GLY A 216 7.84 -28.40 -6.25
CA GLY A 216 8.31 -29.64 -6.86
C GLY A 216 8.54 -30.77 -5.85
N ILE A 217 8.50 -32.00 -6.34
CA ILE A 217 8.73 -33.25 -5.61
C ILE A 217 10.10 -33.80 -5.96
N ASP A 218 10.83 -34.25 -4.94
CA ASP A 218 12.10 -34.93 -5.13
C ASP A 218 11.87 -36.33 -5.71
N THR A 219 12.01 -36.43 -7.03
CA THR A 219 11.79 -37.68 -7.77
C THR A 219 12.92 -38.71 -7.62
N SER A 220 14.00 -38.36 -6.90
CA SER A 220 15.01 -39.34 -6.49
C SER A 220 14.60 -40.09 -5.22
N LEU A 221 13.92 -39.39 -4.30
CA LEU A 221 13.36 -39.94 -3.07
C LEU A 221 12.01 -40.62 -3.31
N PHE A 222 11.04 -39.87 -3.84
CA PHE A 222 9.72 -40.37 -4.18
C PHE A 222 9.73 -40.86 -5.62
N ARG A 223 9.79 -42.18 -5.78
CA ARG A 223 9.81 -42.84 -7.08
C ARG A 223 9.10 -44.18 -7.02
N ASP A 224 8.63 -44.61 -8.17
CA ASP A 224 8.15 -45.96 -8.36
C ASP A 224 9.33 -46.94 -8.20
N LEU A 225 9.25 -47.79 -7.18
CA LEU A 225 10.22 -48.82 -6.84
C LEU A 225 9.90 -50.17 -7.51
N ALA A 226 8.86 -50.23 -8.34
CA ALA A 226 8.36 -51.45 -8.97
C ALA A 226 8.03 -52.57 -7.96
N LEU A 227 7.50 -52.19 -6.79
CA LEU A 227 7.03 -53.15 -5.78
C LEU A 227 5.64 -53.68 -6.13
N ASP A 228 5.36 -54.90 -5.68
CA ASP A 228 4.00 -55.44 -5.75
C ASP A 228 3.04 -54.64 -4.89
N ARG A 229 1.88 -54.31 -5.48
CA ARG A 229 0.81 -53.58 -4.82
C ARG A 229 0.00 -54.53 -3.93
N GLU A 230 -0.22 -54.12 -2.70
CA GLU A 230 -1.08 -54.76 -1.71
C GLU A 230 -2.44 -54.05 -1.64
N ARG A 231 -3.49 -54.81 -1.30
CA ARG A 231 -4.87 -54.31 -1.26
C ARG A 231 -5.19 -53.53 0.01
N PHE A 232 -4.55 -52.37 0.18
CA PHE A 232 -4.89 -51.39 1.23
C PHE A 232 -4.90 -49.97 0.68
N VAL A 233 -5.57 -49.08 1.44
CA VAL A 233 -5.76 -47.67 1.12
C VAL A 233 -4.93 -46.82 2.07
N VAL A 234 -4.32 -45.74 1.58
CA VAL A 234 -3.56 -44.81 2.40
C VAL A 234 -4.27 -43.46 2.49
N GLY A 235 -4.22 -42.83 3.66
CA GLY A 235 -4.42 -41.39 3.84
C GLY A 235 -3.12 -40.75 4.33
N LEU A 236 -2.86 -39.49 3.95
CA LEU A 236 -1.61 -38.79 4.26
C LEU A 236 -1.87 -37.35 4.69
N GLY A 237 -1.41 -36.99 5.88
CA GLY A 237 -1.53 -35.64 6.45
C GLY A 237 -1.63 -35.66 7.97
N SER A 238 -1.46 -34.50 8.60
CA SER A 238 -1.63 -34.37 10.06
C SER A 238 -3.01 -34.86 10.52
N PHE A 239 -3.09 -35.48 11.69
CA PHE A 239 -4.33 -36.10 12.18
C PHE A 239 -5.23 -35.05 12.86
N TYR A 240 -5.79 -34.15 12.04
CA TYR A 240 -6.69 -33.06 12.44
C TYR A 240 -7.92 -33.00 11.52
N SER A 241 -9.02 -32.43 12.01
CA SER A 241 -10.32 -32.39 11.32
C SER A 241 -10.27 -31.80 9.90
N ILE A 242 -9.37 -30.86 9.66
CA ILE A 242 -9.19 -30.20 8.36
C ILE A 242 -8.72 -31.16 7.26
N LYS A 243 -8.08 -32.28 7.63
CA LYS A 243 -7.62 -33.32 6.71
C LYS A 243 -8.72 -34.32 6.34
N GLY A 244 -9.94 -34.16 6.89
CA GLY A 244 -11.12 -34.91 6.50
C GLY A 244 -11.02 -36.42 6.72
N ILE A 245 -10.39 -36.85 7.83
CA ILE A 245 -10.26 -38.27 8.19
C ILE A 245 -11.65 -38.91 8.33
N ASP A 246 -12.61 -38.17 8.88
CA ASP A 246 -14.00 -38.62 9.05
C ASP A 246 -14.64 -38.97 7.70
N LEU A 247 -14.38 -38.16 6.67
CA LEU A 247 -14.86 -38.36 5.31
C LEU A 247 -14.22 -39.61 4.67
N ALA A 248 -12.91 -39.80 4.89
CA ALA A 248 -12.22 -41.01 4.42
C ALA A 248 -12.80 -42.29 5.07
N ILE A 249 -13.02 -42.29 6.39
CA ILE A 249 -13.62 -43.42 7.10
C ILE A 249 -15.03 -43.73 6.57
N LYS A 250 -15.87 -42.69 6.41
CA LYS A 250 -17.23 -42.84 5.86
C LYS A 250 -17.21 -43.37 4.42
N ALA A 251 -16.24 -42.98 3.59
CA ALA A 251 -16.10 -43.52 2.24
C ALA A 251 -15.68 -45.00 2.27
N MET A 252 -14.74 -45.37 3.15
CA MET A 252 -14.28 -46.75 3.31
C MET A 252 -15.39 -47.70 3.76
N SER A 253 -16.34 -47.23 4.59
CA SER A 253 -17.45 -48.05 5.06
C SER A 253 -18.44 -48.45 3.96
N LEU A 254 -18.47 -47.69 2.85
CA LEU A 254 -19.31 -47.96 1.69
C LEU A 254 -18.70 -48.96 0.70
N LEU A 255 -17.44 -49.39 0.92
CA LEU A 255 -16.79 -50.39 0.08
C LEU A 255 -17.34 -51.80 0.37
N SER A 256 -17.37 -52.64 -0.67
CA SER A 256 -17.80 -54.04 -0.59
C SER A 256 -16.82 -54.90 0.22
N GLN A 257 -17.33 -55.92 0.90
CA GLN A 257 -16.52 -56.88 1.64
C GLN A 257 -15.77 -57.86 0.70
N PRO A 258 -14.54 -58.32 1.06
CA PRO A 258 -13.74 -57.87 2.19
C PRO A 258 -13.21 -56.45 1.95
N ARG A 259 -13.38 -55.55 2.91
CA ARG A 259 -12.90 -54.15 2.80
C ARG A 259 -11.38 -54.08 2.94
N PRO A 260 -10.68 -53.22 2.18
CA PRO A 260 -9.27 -52.93 2.44
C PRO A 260 -9.11 -52.16 3.76
N ARG A 261 -8.00 -52.37 4.46
CA ARG A 261 -7.63 -51.52 5.61
C ARG A 261 -7.25 -50.10 5.15
N LEU A 262 -7.48 -49.13 6.02
CA LEU A 262 -7.06 -47.74 5.86
C LEU A 262 -5.83 -47.48 6.75
N ILE A 263 -4.68 -47.18 6.13
CA ILE A 263 -3.49 -46.73 6.84
C ILE A 263 -3.41 -45.21 6.73
N TRP A 264 -3.51 -44.50 7.85
CA TRP A 264 -3.32 -43.06 7.89
C TRP A 264 -1.91 -42.73 8.38
N ILE A 265 -1.15 -41.98 7.58
CA ILE A 265 0.20 -41.53 7.93
C ILE A 265 0.17 -40.06 8.30
N SER A 266 0.67 -39.72 9.49
CA SER A 266 0.68 -38.36 10.03
C SER A 266 2.06 -37.96 10.54
N ASN A 267 2.37 -36.66 10.48
CA ASN A 267 3.53 -36.07 11.15
C ASN A 267 3.20 -35.56 12.55
N SER A 268 1.92 -35.35 12.84
CA SER A 268 1.40 -34.94 14.14
C SER A 268 -0.05 -35.37 14.30
N ALA A 269 -0.49 -35.64 15.53
CA ALA A 269 -1.85 -36.04 15.83
C ALA A 269 -2.49 -35.32 17.01
N SER A 270 -3.78 -35.02 16.90
CA SER A 270 -4.63 -34.64 18.04
C SER A 270 -5.20 -35.90 18.69
N LYS A 271 -4.75 -36.22 19.91
CA LYS A 271 -5.19 -37.42 20.64
C LYS A 271 -6.72 -37.53 20.78
N SER A 272 -7.39 -36.43 21.12
CA SER A 272 -8.84 -36.41 21.28
C SER A 272 -9.58 -36.69 19.97
N TYR A 273 -9.08 -36.13 18.86
CA TYR A 273 -9.67 -36.35 17.55
C TYR A 273 -9.36 -37.77 17.03
N GLU A 274 -8.18 -38.30 17.33
CA GLU A 274 -7.81 -39.68 17.02
C GLU A 274 -8.72 -40.69 17.74
N GLU A 275 -9.00 -40.49 19.03
CA GLU A 275 -9.97 -41.30 19.76
C GLU A 275 -11.38 -41.26 19.15
N GLU A 276 -11.82 -40.08 18.71
CA GLU A 276 -13.11 -39.89 18.03
C GLU A 276 -13.15 -40.64 16.69
N MET A 277 -12.09 -40.53 15.88
CA MET A 277 -11.99 -41.21 14.60
C MET A 277 -11.86 -42.72 14.74
N ASN A 278 -11.15 -43.22 15.74
CA ASN A 278 -11.09 -44.65 16.05
C ASN A 278 -12.47 -45.20 16.44
N LYS A 279 -13.25 -44.47 17.25
CA LYS A 279 -14.65 -44.83 17.57
C LYS A 279 -15.53 -44.85 16.32
N LEU A 280 -15.39 -43.86 15.44
CA LEU A 280 -16.11 -43.80 14.16
C LEU A 280 -15.73 -44.97 13.23
N ALA A 281 -14.45 -45.31 13.13
CA ALA A 281 -13.99 -46.44 12.33
C ALA A 281 -14.55 -47.77 12.85
N CYS A 282 -14.49 -47.99 14.17
CA CYS A 282 -15.08 -49.15 14.82
C CYS A 282 -16.60 -49.27 14.59
N SER A 283 -17.35 -48.17 14.74
CA SER A 283 -18.81 -48.20 14.57
C SER A 283 -19.24 -48.48 13.12
N LEU A 284 -18.40 -48.15 12.14
CA LEU A 284 -18.63 -48.37 10.72
C LEU A 284 -17.96 -49.66 10.17
N GLY A 285 -17.25 -50.40 11.02
CA GLY A 285 -16.53 -51.63 10.63
C GLY A 285 -15.43 -51.35 9.61
N VAL A 286 -14.64 -50.30 9.83
CA VAL A 286 -13.46 -49.92 9.05
C VAL A 286 -12.21 -50.19 9.88
N GLU A 287 -11.25 -50.93 9.32
CA GLU A 287 -9.94 -51.14 9.94
C GLU A 287 -9.05 -49.92 9.69
N LEU A 288 -8.87 -49.08 10.70
CA LEU A 288 -8.00 -47.90 10.67
C LEU A 288 -6.69 -48.20 11.42
N THR A 289 -5.55 -47.94 10.78
CA THR A 289 -4.22 -47.96 11.40
C THR A 289 -3.59 -46.59 11.26
N VAL A 290 -3.18 -45.97 12.36
CA VAL A 290 -2.47 -44.67 12.36
C VAL A 290 -0.98 -44.91 12.53
N LYS A 291 -0.17 -44.28 11.67
CA LYS A 291 1.30 -44.28 11.72
C LYS A 291 1.79 -42.84 11.86
N GLU A 292 2.33 -42.49 13.01
CA GLU A 292 2.83 -41.15 13.31
C GLU A 292 4.37 -41.09 13.20
N ALA A 293 4.88 -40.01 12.60
CA ALA A 293 6.30 -39.66 12.54
C ALA A 293 7.23 -40.77 12.00
N ILE A 294 6.79 -41.48 10.96
CA ILE A 294 7.61 -42.53 10.31
C ILE A 294 8.72 -41.92 9.42
N PRO A 295 9.85 -42.62 9.23
CA PRO A 295 10.91 -42.18 8.31
C PRO A 295 10.46 -42.15 6.84
N ASP A 296 11.06 -41.27 6.04
CA ASP A 296 10.75 -41.12 4.61
C ASP A 296 10.89 -42.44 3.83
N ALA A 297 11.86 -43.30 4.16
CA ALA A 297 12.02 -44.61 3.53
C ALA A 297 10.82 -45.55 3.78
N GLU A 298 10.24 -45.51 4.98
CA GLU A 298 9.04 -46.28 5.30
C GLU A 298 7.81 -45.68 4.59
N LEU A 299 7.68 -44.35 4.59
CA LEU A 299 6.63 -43.65 3.84
C LEU A 299 6.64 -44.04 2.36
N VAL A 300 7.79 -43.93 1.68
CA VAL A 300 7.96 -44.30 0.27
C VAL A 300 7.59 -45.77 0.04
N THR A 301 7.99 -46.67 0.94
CA THR A 301 7.64 -48.09 0.85
C THR A 301 6.14 -48.31 0.95
N ILE A 302 5.45 -47.65 1.89
CA ILE A 302 4.00 -47.76 2.05
C ILE A 302 3.28 -47.21 0.81
N LEU A 303 3.69 -46.05 0.30
CA LEU A 303 3.12 -45.46 -0.92
C LEU A 303 3.31 -46.34 -2.15
N ASN A 304 4.44 -47.06 -2.25
CA ASN A 304 4.71 -48.01 -3.34
C ASN A 304 3.92 -49.31 -3.23
N ARG A 305 3.49 -49.70 -2.03
CA ARG A 305 2.68 -50.92 -1.81
C ARG A 305 1.18 -50.66 -1.82
N ALA A 306 0.72 -49.46 -1.45
CA ALA A 306 -0.72 -49.16 -1.42
C ALA A 306 -1.38 -49.26 -2.80
N THR A 307 -2.69 -49.54 -2.83
CA THR A 307 -3.47 -49.56 -4.09
C THR A 307 -3.86 -48.16 -4.54
N LEU A 308 -4.27 -47.29 -3.61
CA LEU A 308 -4.62 -45.89 -3.88
C LEU A 308 -4.43 -45.01 -2.63
N LEU A 309 -4.26 -43.71 -2.85
CA LEU A 309 -4.34 -42.68 -1.81
C LEU A 309 -5.75 -42.08 -1.79
N LEU A 310 -6.39 -42.00 -0.62
CA LEU A 310 -7.53 -41.11 -0.38
C LEU A 310 -7.02 -39.79 0.17
N TYR A 311 -7.33 -38.70 -0.52
CA TYR A 311 -6.95 -37.36 -0.12
C TYR A 311 -8.19 -36.49 0.11
N THR A 312 -8.66 -36.45 1.35
CA THR A 312 -9.93 -35.84 1.77
C THR A 312 -9.74 -34.50 2.49
N SER A 313 -8.59 -33.84 2.27
CA SER A 313 -8.27 -32.56 2.91
C SER A 313 -9.16 -31.43 2.38
N ARG A 314 -9.72 -30.64 3.29
CA ARG A 314 -10.62 -29.52 2.96
C ARG A 314 -9.85 -28.26 2.63
N LEU A 315 -10.19 -27.62 1.51
CA LEU A 315 -9.58 -26.36 1.06
C LEU A 315 -8.04 -26.38 1.13
N GLU A 316 -7.42 -27.49 0.74
CA GLU A 316 -5.97 -27.66 0.80
C GLU A 316 -5.27 -26.69 -0.17
N PRO A 317 -4.24 -25.92 0.27
CA PRO A 317 -3.60 -24.90 -0.56
C PRO A 317 -2.97 -25.40 -1.85
N PHE A 318 -2.43 -26.63 -1.88
CA PHE A 318 -1.66 -27.12 -3.03
C PHE A 318 -1.88 -28.62 -3.33
N GLY A 319 -1.77 -29.50 -2.32
CA GLY A 319 -1.79 -30.94 -2.55
C GLY A 319 -0.39 -31.53 -2.78
N PHE A 320 0.54 -31.27 -1.87
CA PHE A 320 1.91 -31.80 -1.91
C PHE A 320 1.95 -33.34 -1.76
N ALA A 321 1.23 -33.88 -0.76
CA ALA A 321 1.10 -35.31 -0.48
C ALA A 321 0.56 -36.14 -1.68
N PRO A 322 -0.49 -35.69 -2.39
CA PRO A 322 -0.92 -36.31 -3.65
C PRO A 322 0.18 -36.44 -4.70
N LEU A 323 1.03 -35.43 -4.85
CA LEU A 323 2.15 -35.48 -5.79
C LEU A 323 3.26 -36.44 -5.34
N GLU A 324 3.54 -36.55 -4.04
CA GLU A 324 4.46 -37.56 -3.47
C GLU A 324 3.95 -38.99 -3.76
N ALA A 325 2.65 -39.23 -3.57
CA ALA A 325 2.00 -40.49 -3.91
C ALA A 325 2.08 -40.78 -5.42
N ASN A 326 1.76 -39.80 -6.27
CA ASN A 326 1.86 -39.92 -7.72
C ASN A 326 3.28 -40.23 -8.19
N ALA A 327 4.32 -39.64 -7.58
CA ALA A 327 5.72 -39.93 -7.91
C ALA A 327 6.09 -41.40 -7.61
N CYS A 328 5.51 -41.97 -6.57
CA CYS A 328 5.58 -43.40 -6.23
C CYS A 328 4.66 -44.29 -7.07
N GLY A 329 4.04 -43.78 -8.14
CA GLY A 329 3.12 -44.52 -9.00
C GLY A 329 1.78 -44.87 -8.35
N LEU A 330 1.39 -44.20 -7.27
CA LEU A 330 0.13 -44.44 -6.57
C LEU A 330 -0.97 -43.53 -7.15
N PRO A 331 -2.08 -44.08 -7.69
CA PRO A 331 -3.24 -43.28 -8.08
C PRO A 331 -3.89 -42.63 -6.86
N VAL A 332 -4.37 -41.41 -7.04
CA VAL A 332 -5.01 -40.61 -5.97
C VAL A 332 -6.51 -40.47 -6.24
N VAL A 333 -7.34 -40.62 -5.21
CA VAL A 333 -8.73 -40.14 -5.21
C VAL A 333 -8.77 -38.94 -4.27
N ALA A 334 -8.99 -37.76 -4.83
CA ALA A 334 -8.94 -36.50 -4.09
C ALA A 334 -10.26 -35.74 -4.18
N VAL A 335 -10.60 -35.04 -3.09
CA VAL A 335 -11.71 -34.10 -3.11
C VAL A 335 -11.39 -32.91 -4.02
N ALA A 336 -12.35 -32.51 -4.85
CA ALA A 336 -12.21 -31.46 -5.86
C ALA A 336 -12.27 -30.04 -5.26
N GLU A 337 -11.40 -29.77 -4.28
CA GLU A 337 -11.33 -28.50 -3.55
C GLU A 337 -9.91 -27.90 -3.57
N GLY A 338 -9.82 -26.61 -3.27
CA GLY A 338 -8.54 -25.92 -3.06
C GLY A 338 -7.62 -25.97 -4.28
N GLY A 339 -6.31 -26.00 -3.99
CA GLY A 339 -5.23 -26.15 -4.97
C GLY A 339 -5.00 -27.59 -5.44
N VAL A 340 -5.66 -28.59 -4.81
CA VAL A 340 -5.56 -30.00 -5.25
C VAL A 340 -6.09 -30.19 -6.68
N ARG A 341 -7.04 -29.34 -7.09
CA ARG A 341 -7.55 -29.27 -8.48
C ARG A 341 -6.49 -28.89 -9.51
N GLU A 342 -5.37 -28.32 -9.08
CA GLU A 342 -4.26 -27.94 -9.95
C GLU A 342 -3.23 -29.07 -10.08
N THR A 343 -3.06 -29.87 -9.01
CA THR A 343 -2.06 -30.95 -8.94
C THR A 343 -2.61 -32.29 -9.41
N ILE A 344 -3.91 -32.55 -9.23
CA ILE A 344 -4.60 -33.77 -9.70
C ILE A 344 -5.43 -33.46 -10.94
N LYS A 345 -5.13 -34.18 -12.03
CA LYS A 345 -5.84 -34.18 -13.30
C LYS A 345 -6.71 -35.43 -13.38
N ASP A 346 -8.03 -35.22 -13.41
CA ASP A 346 -9.01 -36.30 -13.43
C ASP A 346 -8.76 -37.30 -14.57
N GLY A 347 -8.75 -38.59 -14.24
CA GLY A 347 -8.47 -39.69 -15.14
C GLY A 347 -7.01 -39.85 -15.59
N VAL A 348 -6.10 -38.94 -15.22
CA VAL A 348 -4.69 -38.95 -15.65
C VAL A 348 -3.77 -39.42 -14.53
N ASN A 349 -3.74 -38.72 -13.40
CA ASN A 349 -2.93 -39.08 -12.23
C ASN A 349 -3.79 -39.37 -10.98
N GLY A 350 -5.11 -39.36 -11.15
CA GLY A 350 -6.07 -39.62 -10.08
C GLY A 350 -7.49 -39.33 -10.52
N PHE A 351 -8.41 -39.34 -9.55
CA PHE A 351 -9.80 -38.93 -9.72
C PHE A 351 -10.11 -37.75 -8.81
N LEU A 352 -10.74 -36.73 -9.37
CA LEU A 352 -11.32 -35.62 -8.61
C LEU A 352 -12.79 -35.91 -8.35
N VAL A 353 -13.20 -35.85 -7.09
CA VAL A 353 -14.57 -36.17 -6.68
C VAL A 353 -15.15 -35.10 -5.75
N ASP A 354 -16.47 -35.01 -5.72
CA ASP A 354 -17.17 -34.20 -4.73
C ASP A 354 -16.86 -34.71 -3.30
N PRO A 355 -16.90 -33.85 -2.27
CA PRO A 355 -16.59 -34.19 -0.87
C PRO A 355 -17.69 -35.02 -0.21
N GLU A 356 -18.22 -36.02 -0.92
CA GLU A 356 -19.25 -36.94 -0.48
C GLU A 356 -18.69 -38.35 -0.30
N PRO A 357 -19.00 -39.06 0.80
CA PRO A 357 -18.54 -40.42 1.03
C PRO A 357 -18.82 -41.37 -0.14
N ALA A 358 -20.00 -41.24 -0.77
CA ALA A 358 -20.42 -42.09 -1.87
C ALA A 358 -19.61 -41.82 -3.16
N ALA A 359 -19.27 -40.56 -3.45
CA ALA A 359 -18.47 -40.21 -4.62
C ALA A 359 -17.04 -40.76 -4.49
N ILE A 360 -16.43 -40.57 -3.31
CA ILE A 360 -15.11 -41.11 -2.98
C ILE A 360 -15.11 -42.63 -3.06
N ALA A 361 -16.12 -43.29 -2.46
CA ALA A 361 -16.23 -44.74 -2.48
C ALA A 361 -16.34 -45.29 -3.91
N ARG A 362 -17.15 -44.67 -4.79
CA ARG A 362 -17.27 -45.11 -6.20
C ARG A 362 -15.94 -45.04 -6.93
N ALA A 363 -15.19 -43.95 -6.78
CA ALA A 363 -13.87 -43.81 -7.41
C ALA A 363 -12.85 -44.79 -6.83
N ALA A 364 -12.84 -44.98 -5.51
CA ALA A 364 -11.99 -45.97 -4.84
C ALA A 364 -12.32 -47.40 -5.28
N THR A 365 -13.60 -47.77 -5.38
CA THR A 365 -14.06 -49.06 -5.90
C THR A 365 -13.54 -49.31 -7.32
N ARG A 366 -13.60 -48.29 -8.20
CA ARG A 366 -13.10 -48.41 -9.57
C ARG A 366 -11.62 -48.79 -9.63
N LEU A 367 -10.78 -48.20 -8.77
CA LEU A 367 -9.35 -48.55 -8.68
C LEU A 367 -9.13 -49.91 -8.02
N LEU A 368 -9.82 -50.20 -6.91
CA LEU A 368 -9.69 -51.45 -6.15
C LEU A 368 -10.14 -52.70 -6.94
N GLN A 369 -11.11 -52.55 -7.85
CA GLN A 369 -11.63 -53.65 -8.67
C GLN A 369 -10.92 -53.81 -10.02
N ASN A 370 -10.15 -52.80 -10.47
CA ASN A 370 -9.47 -52.82 -11.76
C ASN A 370 -7.95 -52.56 -11.58
N PRO A 371 -7.15 -53.58 -11.22
CA PRO A 371 -5.72 -53.42 -11.00
C PRO A 371 -4.95 -52.87 -12.21
N ASP A 372 -5.37 -53.22 -13.42
CA ASP A 372 -4.74 -52.70 -14.65
C ASP A 372 -4.99 -51.20 -14.83
N LEU A 373 -6.19 -50.72 -14.50
CA LEU A 373 -6.50 -49.30 -14.50
C LEU A 373 -5.68 -48.56 -13.43
N ALA A 374 -5.58 -49.13 -12.22
CA ALA A 374 -4.77 -48.55 -11.16
C ALA A 374 -3.29 -48.47 -11.56
N ARG A 375 -2.75 -49.51 -12.22
CA ARG A 375 -1.39 -49.52 -12.76
C ARG A 375 -1.20 -48.47 -13.86
N GLN A 376 -2.15 -48.37 -14.79
CA GLN A 376 -2.10 -47.40 -15.87
C GLN A 376 -2.08 -45.95 -15.34
N ILE A 377 -3.02 -45.60 -14.45
CA ILE A 377 -3.07 -44.27 -13.84
C ILE A 377 -1.81 -44.02 -13.00
N GLY A 378 -1.33 -45.02 -12.27
CA GLY A 378 -0.09 -44.92 -11.50
C GLY A 378 1.14 -44.61 -12.35
N GLN A 379 1.31 -45.29 -13.48
CA GLN A 379 2.39 -45.03 -14.43
C GLN A 379 2.30 -43.63 -15.05
N GLN A 380 1.09 -43.21 -15.44
CA GLN A 380 0.84 -41.86 -15.94
C GLN A 380 1.12 -40.80 -14.88
N ALA A 381 0.75 -41.06 -13.62
CA ALA A 381 1.02 -40.19 -12.49
C ALA A 381 2.52 -39.98 -12.25
N ALA A 382 3.30 -41.06 -12.21
CA ALA A 382 4.75 -40.97 -12.00
C ALA A 382 5.45 -40.28 -13.18
N ALA A 383 4.99 -40.49 -14.41
CA ALA A 383 5.48 -39.75 -15.58
C ALA A 383 5.13 -38.25 -15.48
N HIS A 384 3.90 -37.92 -15.09
CA HIS A 384 3.44 -36.54 -14.96
C HIS A 384 4.25 -35.75 -13.92
N VAL A 385 4.50 -36.34 -12.75
CA VAL A 385 5.31 -35.69 -11.71
C VAL A 385 6.74 -35.45 -12.18
N ARG A 386 7.39 -36.46 -12.80
CA ARG A 386 8.74 -36.31 -13.34
C ARG A 386 8.85 -35.21 -14.40
N GLN A 387 7.82 -35.02 -15.22
CA GLN A 387 7.84 -34.02 -16.28
C GLN A 387 7.49 -32.60 -15.83
N VAL A 388 6.56 -32.46 -14.87
CA VAL A 388 5.94 -31.15 -14.57
C VAL A 388 6.22 -30.68 -13.15
N TRP A 389 6.31 -31.60 -12.20
CA TRP A 389 6.32 -31.33 -10.76
C TRP A 389 7.63 -31.78 -10.10
N ASN A 390 8.76 -31.78 -10.82
CA ASN A 390 10.08 -32.07 -10.25
C ASN A 390 10.69 -30.85 -9.53
N VAL A 391 11.65 -31.09 -8.63
CA VAL A 391 12.33 -30.03 -7.86
C VAL A 391 13.05 -29.06 -8.78
N GLU A 392 13.74 -29.55 -9.81
CA GLU A 392 14.55 -28.74 -10.71
C GLU A 392 13.72 -27.63 -11.36
N SER A 393 12.57 -27.99 -11.92
CA SER A 393 11.63 -27.06 -12.55
C SER A 393 11.01 -26.09 -11.55
N SER A 394 10.80 -26.52 -10.30
CA SER A 394 10.30 -25.63 -9.24
C SER A 394 11.32 -24.58 -8.85
N VAL A 395 12.60 -24.97 -8.78
CA VAL A 395 13.69 -24.07 -8.44
C VAL A 395 13.99 -23.12 -9.60
N ASP A 396 13.91 -23.57 -10.85
CA ASP A 396 14.04 -22.67 -12.02
C ASP A 396 13.00 -21.54 -11.99
N ARG A 397 11.75 -21.89 -11.65
CA ARG A 397 10.68 -20.88 -11.48
C ARG A 397 11.00 -19.92 -10.34
N LEU A 398 11.42 -20.44 -9.18
CA LEU A 398 11.75 -19.61 -8.03
C LEU A 398 12.94 -18.68 -8.33
N GLU A 399 14.02 -19.22 -8.86
CA GLU A 399 15.23 -18.48 -9.23
C GLU A 399 14.91 -17.35 -10.20
N ALA A 400 14.10 -17.63 -11.23
CA ALA A 400 13.65 -16.61 -12.17
C ALA A 400 12.92 -15.45 -11.47
N ARG A 401 12.05 -15.74 -10.49
CA ARG A 401 11.38 -14.69 -9.70
C ARG A 401 12.34 -13.92 -8.80
N LEU A 402 13.29 -14.60 -8.16
CA LEU A 402 14.30 -13.96 -7.31
C LEU A 402 15.18 -13.00 -8.13
N LEU A 403 15.65 -13.45 -9.30
CA LEU A 403 16.42 -12.63 -10.24
C LEU A 403 15.59 -11.45 -10.75
N GLU A 404 14.32 -11.66 -11.06
CA GLU A 404 13.44 -10.60 -11.53
C GLU A 404 13.26 -9.52 -10.46
N VAL A 405 12.98 -9.90 -9.20
CA VAL A 405 12.85 -8.95 -8.09
C VAL A 405 14.13 -8.13 -7.88
N VAL A 406 15.30 -8.77 -7.97
CA VAL A 406 16.59 -8.06 -7.89
C VAL A 406 16.80 -7.12 -9.08
N SER A 407 16.32 -7.50 -10.27
CA SER A 407 16.47 -6.70 -11.50
C SER A 407 15.48 -5.55 -11.64
N ARG A 408 14.27 -5.67 -11.07
CA ARG A 408 13.21 -4.65 -11.13
C ARG A 408 13.52 -3.45 -10.25
N GLN A 409 14.27 -3.63 -9.18
CA GLN A 409 14.81 -2.47 -8.49
C GLN A 409 15.86 -1.81 -9.39
N PRO A 410 15.82 -0.48 -9.57
CA PRO A 410 16.89 0.23 -10.26
C PRO A 410 18.20 -0.11 -9.54
N ASN A 411 18.94 -1.02 -10.17
CA ASN A 411 20.29 -1.47 -9.88
C ASN A 411 20.89 -0.78 -8.63
N ARG A 412 20.85 -1.40 -7.45
CA ARG A 412 21.73 -0.96 -6.34
C ARG A 412 23.21 -1.04 -6.76
N ALA A 413 23.54 -1.85 -7.78
CA ALA A 413 24.83 -1.80 -8.45
C ALA A 413 25.07 -0.50 -9.25
N LYS A 414 24.05 0.33 -9.53
CA LYS A 414 24.21 1.74 -9.95
C LYS A 414 24.41 2.69 -8.76
N LEU A 415 23.80 2.47 -7.59
CA LEU A 415 24.18 3.24 -6.37
C LEU A 415 25.66 2.99 -6.01
N ASN A 416 26.15 1.78 -6.19
CA ASN A 416 27.57 1.46 -5.97
C ASN A 416 28.47 1.71 -7.20
N ARG A 417 27.97 1.79 -8.44
CA ARG A 417 28.75 2.22 -9.64
C ARG A 417 28.78 3.73 -9.86
N LYS A 418 27.83 4.52 -9.32
CA LYS A 418 27.89 5.99 -9.28
C LYS A 418 28.78 6.54 -8.15
N LYS A 419 29.50 5.68 -7.41
CA LYS A 419 30.79 6.05 -6.76
C LYS A 419 31.93 6.19 -7.78
N ARG A 420 31.63 6.67 -8.99
CA ARG A 420 32.60 7.22 -9.94
C ARG A 420 32.23 8.68 -10.20
N GLY A 421 32.66 9.56 -9.30
CA GLY A 421 33.24 10.85 -9.68
C GLY A 421 32.43 12.14 -9.58
N THR A 422 31.10 12.15 -9.70
CA THR A 422 30.33 13.42 -9.72
C THR A 422 28.95 13.30 -9.06
N SER A 423 28.62 14.23 -8.16
CA SER A 423 27.28 14.40 -7.58
C SER A 423 26.23 14.72 -8.66
N PRO A 424 24.95 14.32 -8.48
CA PRO A 424 23.88 14.65 -9.43
C PRO A 424 23.76 16.17 -9.62
N ASN A 425 23.43 16.60 -10.84
CA ASN A 425 23.18 18.01 -11.12
C ASN A 425 21.83 18.43 -10.51
N ARG A 426 21.88 19.17 -9.40
CA ARG A 426 20.72 19.55 -8.57
C ARG A 426 20.33 21.00 -8.77
N GLY A 427 19.04 21.30 -8.63
CA GLY A 427 18.57 22.68 -8.60
C GLY A 427 17.21 22.85 -7.94
N ALA A 428 16.79 24.10 -7.81
CA ALA A 428 15.42 24.44 -7.46
C ALA A 428 14.84 25.41 -8.51
N CYS A 429 13.52 25.51 -8.57
CA CYS A 429 12.86 26.45 -9.45
C CYS A 429 11.58 27.05 -8.85
N THR A 430 11.20 28.21 -9.37
CA THR A 430 9.94 28.87 -9.04
C THR A 430 9.37 29.62 -10.25
N ILE A 431 8.13 30.09 -10.14
CA ILE A 431 7.41 30.78 -11.21
C ILE A 431 6.81 32.07 -10.68
N ILE A 432 7.05 33.18 -11.38
CA ILE A 432 6.55 34.50 -11.01
C ILE A 432 6.05 35.29 -12.22
N ALA A 433 5.17 36.27 -11.98
CA ALA A 433 5.09 37.44 -12.83
C ALA A 433 6.02 38.55 -12.30
N LYS A 434 6.29 39.60 -13.09
CA LYS A 434 7.27 40.63 -12.69
C LYS A 434 6.91 41.32 -11.38
N ASN A 435 5.63 41.47 -11.06
CA ASN A 435 5.17 42.06 -9.80
C ASN A 435 5.38 41.19 -8.55
N TYR A 436 5.88 39.95 -8.73
CA TYR A 436 6.25 39.01 -7.67
C TYR A 436 7.79 38.88 -7.55
N LEU A 437 8.57 39.71 -8.24
CA LEU A 437 10.04 39.63 -8.26
C LEU A 437 10.69 39.61 -6.87
N ALA A 438 10.19 40.42 -5.94
CA ALA A 438 10.73 40.47 -4.58
C ALA A 438 10.56 39.14 -3.80
N LEU A 439 9.54 38.35 -4.14
CA LEU A 439 9.29 37.03 -3.56
C LEU A 439 10.34 36.04 -4.07
N ALA A 440 10.54 35.96 -5.40
CA ALA A 440 11.60 35.13 -6.00
C ALA A 440 13.00 35.47 -5.47
N ARG A 441 13.34 36.76 -5.30
CA ARG A 441 14.61 37.17 -4.69
C ARG A 441 14.75 36.69 -3.24
N THR A 442 13.67 36.76 -2.47
CA THR A 442 13.66 36.30 -1.07
C THR A 442 13.82 34.78 -0.98
N LEU A 443 13.10 34.04 -1.82
CA LEU A 443 13.28 32.59 -1.96
C LEU A 443 14.71 32.25 -2.38
N ALA A 444 15.25 32.90 -3.42
CA ALA A 444 16.60 32.65 -3.92
C ALA A 444 17.68 32.89 -2.86
N GLN A 445 17.63 34.02 -2.17
CA GLN A 445 18.58 34.34 -1.10
C GLN A 445 18.52 33.31 0.04
N SER A 446 17.31 32.93 0.46
CA SER A 446 17.16 31.93 1.53
C SER A 446 17.61 30.55 1.09
N PHE A 447 17.25 30.10 -0.12
CA PHE A 447 17.65 28.81 -0.67
C PHE A 447 19.16 28.70 -0.87
N LEU A 448 19.78 29.69 -1.54
CA LEU A 448 21.21 29.67 -1.87
C LEU A 448 22.10 29.85 -0.63
N SER A 449 21.58 30.38 0.47
CA SER A 449 22.32 30.43 1.73
C SER A 449 22.57 29.03 2.33
N PHE A 450 21.69 28.06 2.06
CA PHE A 450 21.84 26.66 2.46
C PHE A 450 22.36 25.75 1.35
N HIS A 451 22.20 26.14 0.08
CA HIS A 451 22.61 25.35 -1.09
C HIS A 451 23.43 26.20 -2.09
N PRO A 452 24.63 26.67 -1.70
CA PRO A 452 25.43 27.59 -2.53
C PRO A 452 25.95 26.97 -3.83
N ASP A 453 26.04 25.63 -3.88
CA ASP A 453 26.49 24.88 -5.05
C ASP A 453 25.36 24.58 -6.05
N ASN A 454 24.11 24.84 -5.68
CA ASN A 454 22.95 24.61 -6.54
C ASN A 454 22.57 25.89 -7.30
N LYS A 455 21.82 25.74 -8.39
CA LYS A 455 21.17 26.85 -9.09
C LYS A 455 19.71 26.96 -8.73
N LEU A 456 19.20 28.20 -8.67
CA LEU A 456 17.77 28.49 -8.70
C LEU A 456 17.38 29.00 -10.09
N TYR A 457 16.32 28.43 -10.65
CA TYR A 457 15.72 28.88 -11.92
C TYR A 457 14.39 29.58 -11.67
N VAL A 458 14.17 30.72 -12.32
CA VAL A 458 12.93 31.50 -12.16
C VAL A 458 12.29 31.69 -13.53
N LEU A 459 11.15 31.05 -13.73
CA LEU A 459 10.31 31.32 -14.91
C LEU A 459 9.55 32.63 -14.70
N ILE A 460 9.68 33.54 -15.66
CA ILE A 460 8.91 34.78 -15.67
C ILE A 460 7.74 34.63 -16.64
N VAL A 461 6.53 34.57 -16.10
CA VAL A 461 5.28 34.45 -16.88
C VAL A 461 4.72 35.82 -17.30
N ASP A 462 5.59 36.74 -17.71
CA ASP A 462 5.26 38.14 -18.00
C ASP A 462 6.31 38.76 -18.95
N GLU A 463 6.01 39.90 -19.56
CA GLU A 463 7.03 40.72 -20.24
C GLU A 463 7.82 41.52 -19.19
N PHE A 464 9.13 41.29 -19.08
CA PHE A 464 9.97 41.86 -18.03
C PHE A 464 11.07 42.81 -18.52
N GLU A 465 11.12 43.06 -19.83
CA GLU A 465 12.03 44.03 -20.44
C GLU A 465 11.81 45.41 -19.79
N ALA A 466 12.89 46.04 -19.34
CA ALA A 466 12.94 47.31 -18.58
C ALA A 466 12.57 47.28 -17.07
N CYS A 467 12.06 46.17 -16.51
CA CYS A 467 11.80 46.06 -15.05
C CYS A 467 12.83 45.22 -14.29
N LEU A 468 13.55 44.36 -15.01
CA LEU A 468 14.51 43.41 -14.47
C LEU A 468 15.70 43.30 -15.41
N ASN A 469 16.91 43.29 -14.85
CA ASN A 469 18.12 42.91 -15.57
C ASN A 469 18.50 41.48 -15.17
N PRO A 470 18.28 40.46 -16.03
CA PRO A 470 18.62 39.07 -15.72
C PRO A 470 20.04 38.84 -15.25
N ALA A 471 21.01 39.63 -15.74
CA ALA A 471 22.42 39.48 -15.40
C ALA A 471 22.76 39.93 -13.97
N GLU A 472 21.88 40.69 -13.32
CA GLU A 472 22.06 41.20 -11.95
C GLU A 472 21.35 40.34 -10.90
N GLU A 473 20.58 39.33 -11.31
CA GLU A 473 19.86 38.47 -10.38
C GLU A 473 20.72 37.32 -9.84
N CYS A 474 20.43 36.89 -8.62
CA CYS A 474 21.08 35.74 -7.99
C CYS A 474 20.53 34.38 -8.47
N PHE A 475 19.69 34.37 -9.48
CA PHE A 475 19.04 33.19 -10.05
C PHE A 475 19.02 33.27 -11.57
N GLU A 476 18.86 32.12 -12.23
CA GLU A 476 18.80 32.04 -13.69
C GLU A 476 17.35 32.26 -14.17
N THR A 477 17.14 33.29 -15.00
CA THR A 477 15.82 33.61 -15.54
C THR A 477 15.49 32.74 -16.75
N ILE A 478 14.27 32.19 -16.79
CA ILE A 478 13.72 31.46 -17.94
C ILE A 478 12.56 32.27 -18.52
N SER A 479 12.52 32.41 -19.84
CA SER A 479 11.40 33.04 -20.54
C SER A 479 10.29 32.01 -20.80
N LEU A 480 9.03 32.47 -20.80
CA LEU A 480 7.91 31.66 -21.22
C LEU A 480 8.05 31.14 -22.67
N SER A 481 8.75 31.90 -23.52
CA SER A 481 9.05 31.52 -24.91
C SER A 481 10.04 30.35 -25.04
N ASP A 482 10.81 30.08 -23.99
CA ASP A 482 11.76 28.96 -23.97
C ASP A 482 11.04 27.62 -23.73
N LEU A 483 9.82 27.68 -23.19
CA LEU A 483 9.00 26.51 -22.95
C LEU A 483 8.28 26.12 -24.25
N GLU A 484 8.37 24.85 -24.64
CA GLU A 484 7.68 24.28 -25.81
C GLU A 484 6.16 24.10 -25.57
N ILE A 485 5.47 25.16 -25.13
CA ILE A 485 4.04 25.15 -24.83
C ILE A 485 3.24 25.30 -26.14
N PRO A 486 2.30 24.37 -26.43
CA PRO A 486 1.47 24.46 -27.63
C PRO A 486 0.60 25.73 -27.64
N ASN A 487 0.73 26.53 -28.70
CA ASN A 487 -0.01 27.77 -28.89
C ASN A 487 0.06 28.71 -27.66
N LEU A 488 1.27 29.16 -27.36
CA LEU A 488 1.60 29.97 -26.20
C LEU A 488 0.67 31.18 -25.99
N PRO A 489 0.32 32.01 -27.01
CA PRO A 489 -0.60 33.12 -26.82
C PRO A 489 -1.99 32.66 -26.34
N SER A 490 -2.51 31.56 -26.89
CA SER A 490 -3.76 30.97 -26.44
C SER A 490 -3.67 30.46 -25.01
N PHE A 491 -2.58 29.78 -24.66
CA PHE A 491 -2.32 29.27 -23.32
C PHE A 491 -2.31 30.39 -22.27
N CYS A 492 -1.59 31.49 -22.52
CA CYS A 492 -1.56 32.66 -21.64
C CYS A 492 -2.93 33.35 -21.51
N PHE A 493 -3.71 33.40 -22.58
CA PHE A 493 -5.00 34.09 -22.58
C PHE A 493 -6.07 33.36 -21.74
N LYS A 494 -5.98 32.03 -21.62
CA LYS A 494 -6.93 31.21 -20.85
C LYS A 494 -6.95 31.53 -19.36
N TYR A 495 -5.85 32.02 -18.82
CA TYR A 495 -5.58 31.98 -17.38
C TYR A 495 -5.32 33.36 -16.80
N ASP A 496 -5.79 33.59 -15.58
CA ASP A 496 -5.28 34.71 -14.78
C ASP A 496 -3.83 34.44 -14.32
N ILE A 497 -3.23 35.39 -13.61
CA ILE A 497 -1.85 35.28 -13.13
C ILE A 497 -1.62 34.02 -12.27
N LYS A 498 -2.56 33.68 -11.38
CA LYS A 498 -2.41 32.55 -10.45
C LYS A 498 -2.55 31.24 -11.22
N GLU A 499 -3.60 31.14 -12.04
CA GLU A 499 -3.85 30.00 -12.91
C GLU A 499 -2.69 29.75 -13.88
N LEU A 500 -2.11 30.80 -14.48
CA LEU A 500 -1.02 30.68 -15.46
C LEU A 500 0.29 30.22 -14.81
N CYS A 501 0.66 30.82 -13.68
CA CYS A 501 1.84 30.38 -12.93
C CYS A 501 1.76 28.89 -12.60
N THR A 502 0.58 28.43 -12.16
CA THR A 502 0.37 27.03 -11.84
C THR A 502 0.36 26.13 -13.08
N ALA A 503 -0.29 26.56 -14.17
CA ALA A 503 -0.38 25.78 -15.41
C ALA A 503 0.98 25.57 -16.08
N ALA A 504 1.91 26.53 -15.94
CA ALA A 504 3.24 26.47 -16.54
C ALA A 504 4.22 25.54 -15.79
N LYS A 505 3.89 25.14 -14.55
CA LYS A 505 4.75 24.33 -13.67
C LYS A 505 5.30 23.04 -14.30
N PRO A 506 4.48 22.13 -14.85
CA PRO A 506 5.01 20.92 -15.47
C PRO A 506 5.81 21.18 -16.76
N TYR A 507 5.62 22.33 -17.42
CA TYR A 507 6.40 22.72 -18.59
C TYR A 507 7.80 23.21 -18.19
N LEU A 508 7.90 24.00 -17.12
CA LEU A 508 9.18 24.41 -16.56
C LEU A 508 10.01 23.22 -16.10
N LEU A 509 9.41 22.34 -15.30
CA LEU A 509 10.10 21.17 -14.76
C LEU A 509 10.66 20.27 -15.86
N ASP A 510 9.86 20.00 -16.89
CA ASP A 510 10.29 19.20 -18.04
C ASP A 510 11.40 19.89 -18.86
N TYR A 511 11.32 21.21 -19.05
CA TYR A 511 12.36 21.99 -19.72
C TYR A 511 13.68 21.96 -18.94
N LEU A 512 13.66 22.11 -17.61
CA LEU A 512 14.88 22.08 -16.80
C LEU A 512 15.55 20.70 -16.82
N ILE A 513 14.76 19.63 -16.79
CA ILE A 513 15.29 18.26 -16.88
C ILE A 513 15.92 18.02 -18.26
N ARG A 514 15.22 18.35 -19.35
CA ARG A 514 15.65 18.00 -20.71
C ARG A 514 16.68 18.96 -21.29
N ASN A 515 16.47 20.26 -21.12
CA ASN A 515 17.26 21.30 -21.79
C ASN A 515 18.37 21.86 -20.91
N LYS A 516 18.23 21.81 -19.58
CA LYS A 516 19.28 22.22 -18.62
C LYS A 516 19.99 21.03 -17.96
N SER A 517 19.64 19.80 -18.35
CA SER A 517 20.23 18.55 -17.85
C SER A 517 20.25 18.47 -16.33
N ILE A 518 19.17 18.92 -15.68
CA ILE A 518 19.01 18.82 -14.23
C ILE A 518 18.49 17.43 -13.89
N GLU A 519 19.22 16.70 -13.05
CA GLU A 519 18.86 15.33 -12.68
C GLU A 519 17.81 15.29 -11.58
N GLU A 520 17.83 16.27 -10.67
CA GLU A 520 16.95 16.38 -9.50
C GLU A 520 16.57 17.86 -9.29
N ILE A 521 15.28 18.18 -9.38
CA ILE A 521 14.78 19.56 -9.29
C ILE A 521 13.67 19.68 -8.24
N LEU A 522 13.75 20.71 -7.39
CA LEU A 522 12.69 21.08 -6.45
C LEU A 522 11.93 22.30 -6.98
N TYR A 523 10.63 22.18 -7.24
CA TYR A 523 9.78 23.35 -7.38
C TYR A 523 9.38 23.87 -6.00
N ILE A 524 9.50 25.18 -5.81
CA ILE A 524 9.15 25.87 -4.56
C ILE A 524 8.41 27.16 -4.91
N ASP A 525 7.23 27.38 -4.32
CA ASP A 525 6.45 28.60 -4.53
C ASP A 525 7.23 29.85 -4.09
N PRO A 526 7.05 31.00 -4.78
CA PRO A 526 7.90 32.17 -4.57
C PRO A 526 7.73 32.81 -3.18
N ASP A 527 6.61 32.57 -2.50
CA ASP A 527 6.28 33.04 -1.15
C ASP A 527 6.72 32.06 -0.04
N VAL A 528 7.67 31.18 -0.33
CA VAL A 528 8.31 30.29 0.63
C VAL A 528 9.64 30.86 1.11
N LEU A 529 9.91 30.73 2.41
CA LEU A 529 11.21 31.02 3.01
C LEU A 529 11.89 29.72 3.43
N ILE A 530 13.12 29.49 2.95
CA ILE A 530 13.94 28.35 3.38
C ILE A 530 14.65 28.71 4.69
N THR A 531 14.51 27.85 5.69
CA THR A 531 15.02 28.08 7.05
C THR A 531 15.99 27.00 7.54
N ALA A 532 16.15 25.89 6.79
CA ALA A 532 17.18 24.89 7.02
C ALA A 532 17.55 24.14 5.70
N PRO A 533 18.67 23.38 5.67
CA PRO A 533 19.07 22.63 4.48
C PRO A 533 18.03 21.58 4.04
N LEU A 534 17.75 21.55 2.75
CA LEU A 534 16.80 20.63 2.09
C LEU A 534 17.47 19.35 1.58
N LYS A 535 18.60 18.95 2.16
CA LYS A 535 19.43 17.84 1.68
C LYS A 535 18.65 16.53 1.58
N GLN A 536 17.82 16.26 2.57
CA GLN A 536 17.00 15.06 2.64
C GLN A 536 16.06 14.95 1.43
N LEU A 537 15.44 16.05 0.98
CA LEU A 537 14.54 16.01 -0.18
C LEU A 537 15.27 15.59 -1.48
N TYR A 538 16.54 15.98 -1.64
CA TYR A 538 17.35 15.49 -2.77
C TYR A 538 17.78 14.03 -2.58
N GLU A 539 18.10 13.61 -1.36
CA GLU A 539 18.40 12.21 -1.05
C GLU A 539 17.17 11.30 -1.30
N GLU A 540 15.96 11.79 -1.03
CA GLU A 540 14.73 11.08 -1.39
C GLU A 540 14.57 11.00 -2.92
N LEU A 541 14.98 12.03 -3.69
CA LEU A 541 14.94 11.99 -5.16
C LEU A 541 15.98 11.06 -5.80
N GLU A 542 16.99 10.60 -5.04
CA GLU A 542 17.89 9.53 -5.47
C GLU A 542 17.19 8.15 -5.45
N ILE A 543 16.11 8.03 -4.67
CA ILE A 543 15.36 6.79 -4.45
C ILE A 543 14.01 6.83 -5.19
N TYR A 544 13.30 7.93 -5.04
CA TYR A 544 11.95 8.17 -5.53
C TYR A 544 11.94 9.15 -6.69
N ASP A 545 10.94 9.01 -7.56
CA ASP A 545 10.84 9.83 -8.77
C ASP A 545 10.17 11.17 -8.54
N ILE A 546 9.25 11.20 -7.55
CA ILE A 546 8.40 12.33 -7.23
C ILE A 546 8.32 12.45 -5.71
N VAL A 547 8.50 13.65 -5.18
CA VAL A 547 8.35 13.96 -3.76
C VAL A 547 7.25 14.99 -3.57
N LEU A 548 6.22 14.66 -2.79
CA LEU A 548 5.10 15.54 -2.46
C LEU A 548 5.07 15.86 -0.96
N THR A 549 4.50 17.00 -0.61
CA THR A 549 4.15 17.35 0.78
C THR A 549 2.63 17.44 0.97
N PRO A 550 2.06 16.85 2.02
CA PRO A 550 0.64 16.97 2.31
C PRO A 550 0.31 18.37 2.86
N HIS A 551 -0.96 18.76 2.79
CA HIS A 551 -1.44 19.89 3.58
C HIS A 551 -1.41 19.57 5.09
N LEU A 552 -1.85 18.37 5.47
CA LEU A 552 -2.05 17.97 6.85
C LEU A 552 -1.19 16.77 7.26
N ASP A 553 -0.70 16.81 8.50
CA ASP A 553 -0.06 15.70 9.20
C ASP A 553 -0.95 15.13 10.32
N THR A 554 -1.89 15.92 10.83
CA THR A 554 -2.88 15.51 11.83
C THR A 554 -4.27 16.10 11.55
N ASP A 555 -5.29 15.46 12.13
CA ASP A 555 -6.69 15.89 12.08
C ASP A 555 -6.91 17.28 12.74
N TYR A 556 -7.98 17.99 12.36
CA TYR A 556 -8.35 19.26 12.96
C TYR A 556 -9.16 19.09 14.26
N PRO A 557 -9.04 20.05 15.20
CA PRO A 557 -9.95 20.10 16.34
C PRO A 557 -11.38 20.49 15.90
N ASP A 558 -12.40 19.91 16.55
CA ASP A 558 -13.82 20.24 16.35
C ASP A 558 -14.19 21.55 17.09
N ASP A 559 -13.63 22.67 16.61
CA ASP A 559 -13.78 24.02 17.20
C ASP A 559 -14.61 25.00 16.37
N GLY A 560 -15.01 24.60 15.15
CA GLY A 560 -15.78 25.43 14.23
C GLY A 560 -14.98 26.57 13.58
N LEU A 561 -13.66 26.54 13.68
CA LEU A 561 -12.75 27.53 13.08
C LEU A 561 -12.12 26.99 11.80
N LEU A 562 -11.64 27.91 10.95
CA LEU A 562 -10.92 27.58 9.74
C LEU A 562 -9.40 27.69 9.93
N PRO A 563 -8.61 26.89 9.17
CA PRO A 563 -9.08 25.89 8.20
C PRO A 563 -9.61 24.61 8.85
N ASP A 564 -10.54 23.92 8.19
CA ASP A 564 -11.13 22.64 8.60
C ASP A 564 -10.97 21.59 7.49
N ASP A 565 -11.44 20.37 7.70
CA ASP A 565 -11.34 19.30 6.69
C ASP A 565 -12.00 19.70 5.36
N GLY A 566 -13.14 20.37 5.42
CA GLY A 566 -13.86 20.84 4.24
C GLY A 566 -13.07 21.88 3.44
N TYR A 567 -12.32 22.75 4.12
CA TYR A 567 -11.42 23.72 3.52
C TYR A 567 -10.30 23.02 2.74
N ILE A 568 -9.64 22.04 3.35
CA ILE A 568 -8.55 21.28 2.72
C ILE A 568 -9.07 20.40 1.58
N LEU A 569 -10.19 19.71 1.77
CA LEU A 569 -10.80 18.90 0.73
C LEU A 569 -11.27 19.69 -0.49
N ARG A 570 -11.44 21.02 -0.40
CA ARG A 570 -11.71 21.86 -1.58
C ARG A 570 -10.41 22.28 -2.29
N ALA A 571 -9.32 22.44 -1.56
CA ALA A 571 -8.02 22.82 -2.11
C ALA A 571 -7.25 21.63 -2.71
N GLY A 572 -7.29 20.46 -2.07
CA GLY A 572 -6.49 19.27 -2.39
C GLY A 572 -5.80 18.72 -1.15
N VAL A 573 -5.53 17.41 -1.08
CA VAL A 573 -4.86 16.81 0.09
C VAL A 573 -3.35 17.05 0.09
N PHE A 574 -2.76 17.26 -1.10
CA PHE A 574 -1.37 17.69 -1.27
C PHE A 574 -1.29 19.19 -1.54
N ASN A 575 -0.26 19.83 -0.99
CA ASN A 575 0.05 21.21 -1.30
C ASN A 575 1.17 21.25 -2.35
N LEU A 576 0.91 21.93 -3.45
CA LEU A 576 1.82 22.01 -4.60
C LEU A 576 2.62 23.31 -4.63
N GLY A 577 2.68 24.02 -3.50
CA GLY A 577 3.73 25.00 -3.26
C GLY A 577 5.12 24.37 -3.14
N PHE A 578 5.16 23.04 -3.05
CA PHE A 578 6.37 22.25 -3.18
C PHE A 578 6.11 20.99 -4.01
N ILE A 579 7.07 20.63 -4.88
CA ILE A 579 7.18 19.29 -5.48
C ILE A 579 8.63 19.02 -5.86
N GLY A 580 9.16 17.86 -5.49
CA GLY A 580 10.43 17.35 -5.98
C GLY A 580 10.22 16.40 -7.15
N ILE A 581 11.07 16.47 -8.16
CA ILE A 581 11.01 15.54 -9.30
C ILE A 581 12.41 15.26 -9.84
N ASN A 582 12.67 14.02 -10.27
CA ASN A 582 13.93 13.61 -10.87
C ASN A 582 13.81 13.41 -12.39
N SER A 583 14.91 12.98 -13.02
CA SER A 583 15.04 12.78 -14.47
C SER A 583 14.62 11.38 -14.97
N SER A 584 13.90 10.60 -14.18
CA SER A 584 13.49 9.24 -14.56
C SER A 584 12.37 9.22 -15.61
N GLU A 585 12.16 8.05 -16.25
CA GLU A 585 11.07 7.86 -17.22
C GLU A 585 9.68 7.93 -16.55
N ASN A 586 9.57 7.52 -15.29
CA ASN A 586 8.34 7.63 -14.51
C ASN A 586 8.01 9.11 -14.21
N ALA A 587 9.01 9.90 -13.80
CA ALA A 587 8.87 11.35 -13.65
C ALA A 587 8.47 12.05 -14.97
N ALA A 588 9.06 11.65 -16.10
CA ALA A 588 8.68 12.17 -17.42
C ALA A 588 7.23 11.82 -17.81
N SER A 589 6.76 10.63 -17.44
CA SER A 589 5.38 10.20 -17.65
C SER A 589 4.40 11.01 -16.79
N PHE A 590 4.76 11.27 -15.52
CA PHE A 590 4.02 12.16 -14.63
C PHE A 590 3.91 13.58 -15.19
N LEU A 591 5.02 14.17 -15.63
CA LEU A 591 5.02 15.51 -16.23
C LEU A 591 4.13 15.57 -17.48
N SER A 592 4.18 14.55 -18.33
CA SER A 592 3.35 14.48 -19.55
C SER A 592 1.86 14.42 -19.22
N TRP A 593 1.47 13.58 -18.26
CA TRP A 593 0.10 13.52 -17.74
C TRP A 593 -0.33 14.85 -17.13
N TRP A 594 0.54 15.48 -16.34
CA TRP A 594 0.24 16.73 -15.64
C TRP A 594 0.05 17.89 -16.62
N LYS A 595 0.90 18.02 -17.64
CA LYS A 595 0.73 18.96 -18.76
C LYS A 595 -0.64 18.82 -19.43
N ASN A 596 -1.07 17.59 -19.67
CA ASN A 596 -2.36 17.32 -20.31
C ASN A 596 -3.55 17.77 -19.45
N LYS A 597 -3.48 17.59 -18.13
CA LYS A 597 -4.51 18.09 -17.20
C LYS A 597 -4.53 19.62 -17.15
N LEU A 598 -3.37 20.25 -17.04
CA LEU A 598 -3.28 21.70 -16.83
C LEU A 598 -3.44 22.54 -18.11
N TYR A 599 -3.50 21.93 -19.30
CA TYR A 599 -3.59 22.72 -20.54
C TYR A 599 -4.89 23.50 -20.70
N ASN A 600 -6.01 22.95 -20.19
CA ASN A 600 -7.32 23.60 -20.21
C ASN A 600 -7.95 23.75 -18.82
N ASP A 601 -7.58 22.90 -17.85
CA ASP A 601 -8.35 22.74 -16.62
C ASP A 601 -7.61 23.23 -15.36
N CYS A 602 -6.53 24.02 -15.52
CA CYS A 602 -5.81 24.61 -14.39
C CYS A 602 -6.53 25.86 -13.84
N VAL A 603 -7.62 25.64 -13.10
CA VAL A 603 -8.60 26.70 -12.78
C VAL A 603 -9.04 26.66 -11.33
N VAL A 604 -9.51 27.80 -10.81
CA VAL A 604 -10.22 27.82 -9.52
C VAL A 604 -11.72 27.71 -9.77
N ASP A 605 -12.26 26.48 -9.70
CA ASP A 605 -13.68 26.19 -9.88
C ASP A 605 -14.14 25.14 -8.85
N VAL A 606 -14.18 25.60 -7.60
CA VAL A 606 -14.50 24.78 -6.42
C VAL A 606 -15.84 24.04 -6.55
N PRO A 607 -16.94 24.66 -7.06
CA PRO A 607 -18.21 23.95 -7.24
C PRO A 607 -18.12 22.71 -8.14
N ASN A 608 -17.25 22.73 -9.15
CA ASN A 608 -17.03 21.59 -10.05
C ASN A 608 -15.85 20.70 -9.64
N GLY A 609 -15.26 20.96 -8.47
CA GLY A 609 -14.18 20.14 -7.90
C GLY A 609 -12.78 20.47 -8.43
N TYR A 610 -12.60 21.58 -9.15
CA TYR A 610 -11.30 22.03 -9.62
C TYR A 610 -10.68 23.06 -8.67
N PHE A 611 -9.41 22.85 -8.35
CA PHE A 611 -8.59 23.82 -7.64
C PHE A 611 -7.16 23.69 -8.12
N LEU A 612 -6.88 24.39 -9.24
CA LEU A 612 -5.58 24.47 -9.88
C LEU A 612 -4.99 23.07 -10.13
N ASP A 613 -3.68 22.91 -9.92
CA ASP A 613 -2.97 21.63 -10.04
C ASP A 613 -3.24 20.68 -8.88
N GLN A 614 -3.37 21.20 -7.66
CA GLN A 614 -3.48 20.41 -6.42
C GLN A 614 -4.56 19.34 -6.50
N LYS A 615 -5.73 19.68 -7.04
CA LYS A 615 -6.84 18.71 -7.16
C LYS A 615 -6.55 17.54 -8.08
N PHE A 616 -5.75 17.75 -9.13
CA PHE A 616 -5.32 16.64 -9.98
C PHE A 616 -4.29 15.77 -9.25
N ILE A 617 -3.41 16.38 -8.46
CA ILE A 617 -2.35 15.65 -7.75
C ILE A 617 -2.88 14.73 -6.65
N ASP A 618 -4.11 14.93 -6.17
CA ASP A 618 -4.82 13.93 -5.34
C ASP A 618 -4.83 12.53 -5.98
N PHE A 619 -4.78 12.43 -7.32
CA PHE A 619 -4.70 11.15 -8.05
C PHE A 619 -3.27 10.61 -8.25
N ALA A 620 -2.22 11.41 -8.05
CA ALA A 620 -0.86 11.02 -8.36
C ALA A 620 -0.40 9.74 -7.63
N PRO A 621 -0.71 9.54 -6.33
CA PRO A 621 -0.36 8.29 -5.62
C PRO A 621 -1.06 7.04 -6.15
N ILE A 622 -2.09 7.19 -6.98
CA ILE A 622 -2.84 6.07 -7.59
C ILE A 622 -2.23 5.70 -8.95
N PHE A 623 -1.76 6.70 -9.71
CA PHE A 623 -1.35 6.52 -11.11
C PHE A 623 0.15 6.34 -11.31
N PHE A 624 0.98 6.80 -10.36
CA PHE A 624 2.43 6.80 -10.52
C PHE A 624 3.08 5.96 -9.42
N GLU A 625 4.00 5.11 -9.85
CA GLU A 625 4.82 4.29 -8.97
C GLU A 625 5.96 5.15 -8.36
N ASN A 626 6.65 4.63 -7.35
CA ASN A 626 7.87 5.23 -6.79
C ASN A 626 7.75 6.73 -6.40
N LEU A 627 6.60 7.11 -5.84
CA LEU A 627 6.32 8.44 -5.30
C LEU A 627 6.48 8.43 -3.78
N PHE A 628 7.14 9.46 -3.25
CA PHE A 628 7.31 9.67 -1.81
C PHE A 628 6.46 10.83 -1.31
N VAL A 629 5.84 10.65 -0.14
CA VAL A 629 5.12 11.71 0.57
C VAL A 629 5.92 12.06 1.82
N GLU A 630 6.54 13.23 1.80
CA GLU A 630 7.30 13.78 2.93
C GLU A 630 6.32 14.28 4.01
N LYS A 631 6.43 13.73 5.21
CA LYS A 631 5.49 13.94 6.33
C LYS A 631 6.12 14.57 7.56
N ASP A 632 7.41 14.91 7.54
CA ASP A 632 8.03 15.63 8.63
C ASP A 632 7.38 17.01 8.78
N ALA A 633 6.95 17.32 10.01
CA ALA A 633 6.25 18.56 10.35
C ALA A 633 7.09 19.82 10.13
N GLY A 634 8.41 19.69 9.92
CA GLY A 634 9.30 20.79 9.54
C GLY A 634 9.17 21.23 8.08
N TYR A 635 8.59 20.43 7.20
CA TYR A 635 8.36 20.78 5.79
C TYR A 635 6.95 21.34 5.58
N ASN A 636 6.83 22.26 4.62
CA ASN A 636 5.54 22.80 4.19
C ASN A 636 4.70 23.39 5.34
N VAL A 637 5.35 24.12 6.24
CA VAL A 637 4.72 24.77 7.39
C VAL A 637 3.99 26.01 6.90
N ALA A 638 2.69 26.11 7.18
CA ALA A 638 1.87 27.23 6.72
C ALA A 638 0.58 27.36 7.54
N TYR A 639 -0.22 28.39 7.26
CA TYR A 639 -1.45 28.68 8.01
C TYR A 639 -2.43 27.50 8.12
N TRP A 640 -2.40 26.54 7.18
CA TRP A 640 -3.26 25.36 7.18
C TRP A 640 -2.88 24.26 8.17
N ASN A 641 -1.64 24.17 8.61
CA ASN A 641 -1.19 23.10 9.53
C ASN A 641 -0.61 23.63 10.84
N LEU A 642 -0.82 24.91 11.13
CA LEU A 642 -0.39 25.53 12.39
C LEU A 642 -1.07 24.95 13.64
N HIS A 643 -2.18 24.20 13.54
CA HIS A 643 -2.84 23.56 14.69
C HIS A 643 -2.01 22.43 15.30
N SER A 644 -1.14 21.80 14.52
CA SER A 644 -0.25 20.71 14.94
C SER A 644 1.21 21.16 15.09
N ARG A 645 1.50 22.45 14.87
CA ARG A 645 2.87 22.97 14.74
C ARG A 645 3.14 24.15 15.65
N GLU A 646 4.05 23.94 16.59
CA GLU A 646 4.62 24.96 17.46
C GLU A 646 5.96 25.43 16.90
N ILE A 647 6.09 26.74 16.70
CA ILE A 647 7.30 27.33 16.13
C ILE A 647 8.17 27.88 17.26
N SER A 648 9.47 27.65 17.17
CA SER A 648 10.42 28.24 18.11
C SER A 648 11.74 28.55 17.42
N ARG A 649 12.64 29.22 18.15
CA ARG A 649 13.97 29.56 17.65
C ARG A 649 15.00 29.19 18.70
N ASP A 650 16.00 28.41 18.30
CA ASP A 650 17.13 28.04 19.14
C ASP A 650 18.45 28.32 18.41
N ASN A 651 19.36 29.05 19.06
CA ASN A 651 20.67 29.43 18.51
C ASN A 651 20.61 29.96 17.05
N GLY A 652 19.58 30.75 16.73
CA GLY A 652 19.37 31.32 15.40
C GLY A 652 18.65 30.40 14.39
N THR A 653 18.48 29.11 14.70
CA THR A 653 17.79 28.12 13.86
C THR A 653 16.31 28.09 14.18
N TRP A 654 15.47 28.08 13.14
CA TRP A 654 14.02 27.92 13.29
C TRP A 654 13.65 26.46 13.50
N LEU A 655 12.78 26.21 14.47
CA LEU A 655 12.31 24.89 14.83
C LEU A 655 10.79 24.79 14.69
N CYS A 656 10.31 23.63 14.26
CA CYS A 656 8.91 23.21 14.32
C CYS A 656 8.82 21.96 15.19
N ASN A 657 8.03 22.00 16.26
CA ASN A 657 7.89 20.91 17.23
C ASN A 657 9.24 20.41 17.79
N GLY A 658 10.20 21.33 18.01
CA GLY A 658 11.53 21.04 18.55
C GLY A 658 12.54 20.42 17.55
N ARG A 659 12.18 20.31 16.27
CA ARG A 659 13.06 19.86 15.17
C ARG A 659 13.27 20.98 14.16
N PRO A 660 14.28 20.91 13.27
CA PRO A 660 14.47 21.93 12.23
C PRO A 660 13.20 22.20 11.44
N MET A 661 12.83 23.47 11.34
CA MET A 661 11.85 23.94 10.38
C MET A 661 12.59 24.15 9.06
N TYR A 662 12.24 23.39 8.02
CA TYR A 662 12.95 23.41 6.75
C TYR A 662 12.49 24.58 5.87
N PHE A 663 11.19 24.79 5.78
CA PHE A 663 10.64 25.96 5.11
C PHE A 663 9.24 26.33 5.60
N PHE A 664 8.94 27.63 5.55
CA PHE A 664 7.62 28.18 5.84
C PHE A 664 7.01 28.79 4.59
N HIS A 665 5.75 28.47 4.30
CA HIS A 665 5.00 28.98 3.16
C HIS A 665 4.07 30.11 3.60
N PHE A 666 4.38 31.35 3.20
CA PHE A 666 3.64 32.57 3.56
C PHE A 666 2.41 32.80 2.67
N SER A 667 1.70 31.72 2.33
CA SER A 667 0.59 31.76 1.37
C SER A 667 -0.53 32.68 1.82
N GLY A 668 -0.80 33.72 1.03
CA GLY A 668 -1.82 34.73 1.32
C GLY A 668 -1.37 35.82 2.31
N PHE A 669 -0.09 35.87 2.70
CA PHE A 669 0.42 36.93 3.56
C PHE A 669 0.62 38.26 2.78
N ASN A 670 0.33 39.38 3.44
CA ASN A 670 0.49 40.73 2.90
C ASN A 670 1.19 41.62 3.94
N LEU A 671 2.15 42.44 3.50
CA LEU A 671 2.98 43.30 4.36
C LEU A 671 2.18 44.24 5.27
N GLU A 672 1.00 44.66 4.82
CA GLU A 672 0.13 45.60 5.52
C GLU A 672 -1.02 44.89 6.26
N SER A 673 -1.10 43.56 6.20
CA SER A 673 -2.16 42.78 6.86
C SER A 673 -1.84 42.52 8.33
N SER A 674 -2.88 42.51 9.15
CA SER A 674 -2.86 42.02 10.54
C SER A 674 -3.10 40.50 10.63
N GLU A 675 -3.30 39.84 9.49
CA GLU A 675 -3.60 38.41 9.43
C GLU A 675 -2.37 37.58 9.06
N ILE A 676 -2.35 36.32 9.53
CA ILE A 676 -1.34 35.34 9.11
C ILE A 676 -1.51 35.00 7.62
N SER A 677 -2.75 34.95 7.14
CA SER A 677 -3.10 34.78 5.73
C SER A 677 -4.42 35.48 5.43
N ASP A 678 -4.45 36.31 4.38
CA ASP A 678 -5.65 37.04 3.93
C ASP A 678 -6.72 36.09 3.35
N TYR A 679 -6.42 34.79 3.17
CA TYR A 679 -7.39 33.79 2.71
C TYR A 679 -8.42 33.40 3.77
N ILE A 680 -8.15 33.65 5.06
CA ILE A 680 -9.08 33.35 6.15
C ILE A 680 -9.29 34.61 6.98
N PRO A 681 -10.52 35.18 7.00
CA PRO A 681 -10.84 36.32 7.84
C PRO A 681 -10.56 36.05 9.32
N SER A 682 -10.01 37.05 10.00
CA SER A 682 -9.59 36.95 11.40
C SER A 682 -10.64 36.31 12.30
N ASN A 683 -11.90 36.75 12.21
CA ASN A 683 -13.00 36.32 13.08
C ASN A 683 -13.28 34.82 13.04
N ILE A 684 -12.92 34.10 11.97
CA ILE A 684 -13.10 32.65 11.82
C ILE A 684 -11.78 31.88 11.72
N SER A 685 -10.64 32.56 11.72
CA SER A 685 -9.32 31.93 11.73
C SER A 685 -8.97 31.35 13.10
N ARG A 686 -8.46 30.12 13.10
CA ARG A 686 -7.85 29.48 14.28
C ARG A 686 -6.56 30.16 14.72
N HIS A 687 -5.83 30.74 13.78
CA HIS A 687 -4.51 31.29 14.01
C HIS A 687 -4.51 32.79 13.73
N ARG A 688 -4.11 33.57 14.74
CA ARG A 688 -3.94 35.02 14.70
C ARG A 688 -2.64 35.36 15.41
N PHE A 689 -1.99 36.47 15.06
CA PHE A 689 -0.78 36.89 15.78
C PHE A 689 -1.02 37.07 17.29
N SER A 690 -2.24 37.42 17.70
CA SER A 690 -2.60 37.55 19.12
C SER A 690 -2.63 36.24 19.90
N ASN A 691 -2.88 35.09 19.25
CA ASN A 691 -2.88 33.77 19.88
C ASN A 691 -1.70 32.87 19.45
N ARG A 692 -0.83 33.39 18.57
CA ARG A 692 0.40 32.77 18.08
C ARG A 692 1.58 33.73 18.14
N PRO A 693 1.99 34.17 19.35
CA PRO A 693 3.11 35.08 19.52
C PRO A 693 4.44 34.48 19.03
N ASP A 694 4.52 33.16 18.96
CA ASP A 694 5.66 32.41 18.44
C ASP A 694 5.95 32.68 16.95
N LEU A 695 4.94 33.10 16.18
CA LEU A 695 5.09 33.39 14.75
C LEU A 695 5.61 34.81 14.47
N GLY A 696 5.44 35.75 15.40
CA GLY A 696 5.75 37.17 15.18
C GLY A 696 7.18 37.40 14.66
N PRO A 697 8.22 36.88 15.32
CA PRO A 697 9.60 37.10 14.90
C PRO A 697 9.92 36.52 13.50
N LEU A 698 9.28 35.42 13.10
CA LEU A 698 9.46 34.81 11.76
C LEU A 698 8.85 35.70 10.67
N PHE A 699 7.64 36.20 10.90
CA PHE A 699 6.95 37.09 9.98
C PHE A 699 7.63 38.46 9.86
N ASP A 700 8.18 38.99 10.96
CA ASP A 700 8.96 40.22 10.94
C ASP A 700 10.25 40.06 10.12
N GLU A 701 10.94 38.93 10.26
CA GLU A 701 12.14 38.60 9.48
C GLU A 701 11.82 38.54 7.98
N TYR A 702 10.76 37.81 7.60
CA TYR A 702 10.31 37.71 6.21
C TYR A 702 9.89 39.08 5.64
N LYS A 703 9.16 39.89 6.42
CA LYS A 703 8.76 41.27 6.06
C LYS A 703 9.97 42.15 5.76
N GLN A 704 11.02 42.08 6.57
CA GLN A 704 12.25 42.83 6.34
C GLN A 704 12.96 42.39 5.05
N MET A 705 13.01 41.09 4.76
CA MET A 705 13.59 40.57 3.51
C MET A 705 12.83 41.08 2.29
N LEU A 706 11.50 41.04 2.30
CA LEU A 706 10.67 41.56 1.20
C LEU A 706 10.90 43.05 0.95
N VAL A 707 10.99 43.86 2.02
CA VAL A 707 11.28 45.29 1.90
C VAL A 707 12.66 45.53 1.30
N ARG A 708 13.70 44.80 1.73
CA ARG A 708 15.06 44.88 1.16
C ARG A 708 15.08 44.48 -0.31
N ASN A 709 14.27 43.49 -0.69
CA ASN A 709 14.13 43.01 -2.06
C ASN A 709 13.18 43.87 -2.93
N SER A 710 12.89 45.10 -2.49
CA SER A 710 12.10 46.10 -3.24
C SER A 710 10.66 45.68 -3.53
N HIS A 711 10.03 44.91 -2.63
CA HIS A 711 8.64 44.46 -2.79
C HIS A 711 7.65 45.60 -3.00
N ARG A 712 7.81 46.73 -2.29
CA ARG A 712 6.92 47.90 -2.43
C ARG A 712 6.90 48.44 -3.86
N THR A 713 8.05 48.41 -4.55
CA THR A 713 8.17 48.85 -5.95
C THR A 713 7.65 47.78 -6.90
N ALA A 714 8.18 46.55 -6.79
CA ALA A 714 7.85 45.47 -7.71
C ALA A 714 6.34 45.19 -7.78
N ARG A 715 5.65 45.19 -6.64
CA ARG A 715 4.20 44.95 -6.56
C ARG A 715 3.35 45.95 -7.34
N THR A 716 3.87 47.15 -7.64
CA THR A 716 3.16 48.17 -8.43
C THR A 716 3.23 47.93 -9.93
N TRP A 717 4.13 47.06 -10.40
CA TRP A 717 4.25 46.76 -11.82
C TRP A 717 3.02 46.03 -12.34
N ARG A 718 2.58 46.44 -13.52
CA ARG A 718 1.38 45.92 -14.15
C ARG A 718 1.66 44.58 -14.83
N TYR A 719 0.92 43.54 -14.47
CA TYR A 719 0.97 42.24 -15.13
C TYR A 719 0.51 42.33 -16.60
N THR A 720 1.36 41.96 -17.55
CA THR A 720 1.11 42.26 -18.98
C THR A 720 -0.05 41.45 -19.56
N PHE A 721 -0.11 40.15 -19.28
CA PHE A 721 -1.16 39.28 -19.80
C PHE A 721 -2.55 39.54 -19.21
N ALA A 722 -2.72 40.49 -18.27
CA ALA A 722 -4.04 40.96 -17.84
C ALA A 722 -4.70 41.93 -18.84
N TYR A 723 -4.02 42.30 -19.93
CA TYR A 723 -4.47 43.36 -20.83
C TYR A 723 -4.33 42.96 -22.29
N PHE A 724 -5.19 43.53 -23.14
CA PHE A 724 -5.00 43.50 -24.59
C PHE A 724 -3.80 44.36 -24.98
N THR A 725 -3.23 44.14 -26.16
CA THR A 725 -2.12 44.98 -26.68
C THR A 725 -2.53 46.43 -26.92
N THR A 726 -3.83 46.71 -26.99
CA THR A 726 -4.39 48.08 -27.03
C THR A 726 -4.49 48.74 -25.66
N GLY A 727 -4.20 48.02 -24.56
CA GLY A 727 -4.07 48.55 -23.20
C GLY A 727 -5.31 48.38 -22.29
N GLU A 728 -6.44 47.90 -22.80
CA GLU A 728 -7.65 47.63 -21.99
C GLU A 728 -7.53 46.31 -21.20
N ALA A 729 -8.17 46.27 -20.03
CA ALA A 729 -8.19 45.08 -19.17
C ALA A 729 -9.01 43.96 -19.79
N ILE A 730 -8.52 42.73 -19.68
CA ILE A 730 -9.24 41.52 -20.09
C ILE A 730 -10.18 41.10 -18.95
N PRO A 731 -11.51 41.11 -19.13
CA PRO A 731 -12.44 40.65 -18.10
C PRO A 731 -12.28 39.15 -17.80
N PRO A 732 -12.41 38.71 -16.53
CA PRO A 732 -12.37 37.29 -16.18
C PRO A 732 -13.36 36.43 -16.99
N GLU A 733 -14.57 36.94 -17.22
CA GLU A 733 -15.62 36.24 -17.97
C GLU A 733 -15.21 35.96 -19.41
N LEU A 734 -14.42 36.85 -20.02
CA LEU A 734 -13.92 36.66 -21.38
C LEU A 734 -12.90 35.52 -21.45
N ARG A 735 -12.07 35.33 -20.41
CA ARG A 735 -11.15 34.19 -20.33
C ARG A 735 -11.90 32.87 -20.24
N ILE A 736 -12.98 32.84 -19.45
CA ILE A 736 -13.87 31.67 -19.32
C ILE A 736 -14.53 31.36 -20.68
N GLN A 737 -15.09 32.37 -21.35
CA GLN A 737 -15.68 32.20 -22.69
C GLN A 737 -14.67 31.71 -23.73
N TYR A 738 -13.44 32.23 -23.70
CA TYR A 738 -12.37 31.81 -24.59
C TYR A 738 -12.01 30.34 -24.36
N ARG A 739 -11.85 29.94 -23.10
CA ARG A 739 -11.49 28.58 -22.67
C ARG A 739 -12.56 27.54 -23.02
N ASN A 740 -13.84 27.90 -22.92
CA ASN A 740 -14.96 26.99 -23.20
C ASN A 740 -15.25 26.80 -24.70
N SER A 741 -14.67 27.62 -25.58
CA SER A 741 -14.88 27.51 -27.04
C SER A 741 -13.61 27.84 -27.84
N PRO A 742 -12.47 27.17 -27.58
CA PRO A 742 -11.19 27.58 -28.15
C PRO A 742 -11.17 27.45 -29.68
N SER A 743 -11.82 26.43 -30.24
CA SER A 743 -11.95 26.22 -31.69
C SER A 743 -12.65 27.38 -32.43
N LYS A 744 -13.63 28.02 -31.79
CA LYS A 744 -14.30 29.23 -32.32
C LYS A 744 -13.30 30.38 -32.48
N TRP A 745 -12.40 30.53 -31.52
CA TRP A 745 -11.54 31.71 -31.40
C TRP A 745 -10.17 31.55 -32.05
N LEU A 746 -9.67 30.32 -32.17
CA LEU A 746 -8.38 29.98 -32.80
C LEU A 746 -8.29 30.45 -34.26
N SER A 747 -9.42 30.58 -34.94
CA SER A 747 -9.51 31.11 -36.31
C SER A 747 -9.15 32.60 -36.43
N TYR A 748 -9.13 33.36 -35.33
CA TYR A 748 -8.86 34.81 -35.30
C TYR A 748 -7.41 35.20 -34.97
N GLY A 749 -6.48 34.22 -34.86
CA GLY A 749 -5.06 34.49 -34.59
C GLY A 749 -4.75 34.76 -33.10
N ASN A 750 -3.82 35.69 -32.82
CA ASN A 750 -3.39 35.99 -31.44
C ASN A 750 -4.53 36.65 -30.64
N PRO A 751 -5.00 36.04 -29.53
CA PRO A 751 -6.16 36.53 -28.78
C PRO A 751 -5.94 37.89 -28.10
N PHE A 752 -4.69 38.26 -27.79
CA PHE A 752 -4.37 39.56 -27.20
C PHE A 752 -4.51 40.75 -28.18
N ASN A 753 -4.60 40.47 -29.50
CA ASN A 753 -4.71 41.49 -30.56
C ASN A 753 -6.06 41.43 -31.29
N SER A 754 -6.96 40.52 -30.91
CA SER A 754 -8.17 40.23 -31.68
C SER A 754 -9.25 41.29 -31.45
N LYS A 755 -9.56 42.05 -32.51
CA LYS A 755 -10.67 43.02 -32.51
C LYS A 755 -12.02 42.34 -32.30
N SER A 756 -12.24 41.14 -32.85
CA SER A 756 -13.49 40.39 -32.68
C SER A 756 -13.70 39.91 -31.24
N LEU A 757 -12.65 39.46 -30.55
CA LEU A 757 -12.72 39.11 -29.12
C LEU A 757 -12.97 40.36 -28.27
N LYS A 758 -12.34 41.48 -28.62
CA LYS A 758 -12.54 42.78 -27.98
C LYS A 758 -13.97 43.31 -28.15
N ASP A 759 -14.52 43.25 -29.35
CA ASP A 759 -15.88 43.72 -29.66
C ASP A 759 -16.95 42.78 -29.04
N GLY A 760 -16.64 41.49 -28.90
CA GLY A 760 -17.43 40.50 -28.16
C GLY A 760 -17.46 40.70 -26.63
N ALA A 761 -16.53 41.49 -26.07
CA ALA A 761 -16.44 41.79 -24.64
C ALA A 761 -17.40 42.90 -24.17
N ASN A 762 -18.36 43.32 -25.00
CA ASN A 762 -19.33 44.36 -24.67
C ASN A 762 -20.27 43.88 -23.53
N PRO A 763 -20.36 44.57 -22.37
CA PRO A 763 -21.18 44.16 -21.22
C PRO A 763 -22.66 43.94 -21.51
N ARG A 764 -23.18 44.48 -22.61
CA ARG A 764 -24.58 44.28 -23.07
C ARG A 764 -24.82 42.93 -23.73
N ASN A 765 -23.75 42.22 -24.14
CA ASN A 765 -23.79 40.91 -24.78
C ASN A 765 -23.16 39.81 -23.91
N ILE A 766 -22.84 40.12 -22.64
CA ILE A 766 -22.39 39.13 -21.65
C ILE A 766 -23.67 38.60 -20.98
N PRO A 767 -24.13 37.37 -21.27
CA PRO A 767 -25.21 36.77 -20.48
C PRO A 767 -24.69 36.66 -19.05
N LYS A 768 -25.54 36.96 -18.06
CA LYS A 768 -25.15 36.75 -16.65
C LYS A 768 -24.71 35.29 -16.51
N ALA A 769 -23.75 34.98 -15.63
CA ALA A 769 -23.21 33.61 -15.47
C ALA A 769 -24.29 32.52 -15.28
N THR A 770 -25.49 32.91 -14.85
CA THR A 770 -26.69 32.08 -14.76
C THR A 770 -27.35 31.70 -16.10
N GLU A 771 -27.17 32.47 -17.16
CA GLU A 771 -27.80 32.26 -18.50
C GLU A 771 -26.92 31.43 -19.44
N VAL A 772 -25.59 31.48 -19.32
CA VAL A 772 -24.67 30.67 -20.16
C VAL A 772 -24.83 29.15 -19.92
N LEU A 773 -25.22 28.76 -18.70
CA LEU A 773 -25.55 27.37 -18.33
C LEU A 773 -26.88 26.87 -18.94
N LEU A 774 -27.74 27.78 -19.41
CA LEU A 774 -29.04 27.46 -20.02
C LEU A 774 -28.96 27.39 -21.55
N GLU A 775 -28.17 28.24 -22.19
CA GLU A 775 -28.05 28.25 -23.66
C GLU A 775 -27.14 27.13 -24.19
N SER A 776 -26.07 26.73 -23.47
CA SER A 776 -25.23 25.60 -23.89
C SER A 776 -25.93 24.24 -23.83
N LYS A 777 -27.14 24.18 -23.25
CA LYS A 777 -28.02 23.00 -23.22
C LYS A 777 -29.07 22.98 -24.35
N ALA A 778 -29.22 24.06 -25.11
CA ALA A 778 -30.24 24.16 -26.16
C ALA A 778 -29.76 23.63 -27.53
N GLU A 779 -28.45 23.62 -27.81
CA GLU A 779 -27.92 23.18 -29.12
C GLU A 779 -27.47 21.70 -29.16
N HIS A 780 -27.60 20.96 -28.05
CA HIS A 780 -27.28 19.52 -28.00
C HIS A 780 -28.46 18.61 -27.62
N THR A 781 -29.69 19.08 -27.77
CA THR A 781 -30.90 18.27 -27.57
C THR A 781 -31.54 17.82 -28.88
N GLU A 782 -30.78 17.07 -29.68
CA GLU A 782 -31.36 16.03 -30.55
C GLU A 782 -30.49 14.77 -30.55
N SER A 783 -30.41 14.06 -29.42
CA SER A 783 -30.60 12.60 -29.42
C SER A 783 -30.87 12.04 -28.02
N ARG A 784 -32.06 11.46 -27.90
CA ARG A 784 -32.54 10.38 -27.00
C ARG A 784 -31.99 10.25 -25.56
N ALA A 785 -32.98 10.30 -24.65
CA ALA A 785 -33.07 9.71 -23.30
C ALA A 785 -32.29 10.42 -22.16
N GLY A 786 -32.96 11.34 -21.46
CA GLY A 786 -32.39 12.00 -20.28
C GLY A 786 -33.38 12.81 -19.43
N GLY A 787 -34.60 12.31 -19.20
CA GLY A 787 -35.59 12.96 -18.33
C GLY A 787 -35.57 12.51 -16.86
N SER A 788 -34.65 11.63 -16.44
CA SER A 788 -34.73 10.98 -15.12
C SER A 788 -33.91 11.63 -14.00
N THR A 789 -32.89 12.45 -14.31
CA THR A 789 -31.88 12.84 -13.32
C THR A 789 -32.32 14.00 -12.41
N LEU A 790 -33.06 14.99 -12.93
CA LEU A 790 -33.52 16.14 -12.13
C LEU A 790 -34.68 15.75 -11.18
N ILE A 791 -35.56 14.84 -11.63
CA ILE A 791 -36.64 14.27 -10.80
C ILE A 791 -36.06 13.34 -9.73
N ALA A 792 -34.95 12.63 -10.01
CA ALA A 792 -34.25 11.83 -9.02
C ALA A 792 -33.56 12.69 -7.94
N TYR A 793 -33.00 13.84 -8.30
CA TYR A 793 -32.32 14.73 -7.35
C TYR A 793 -33.30 15.39 -6.36
N LEU A 794 -34.44 15.89 -6.87
CA LEU A 794 -35.50 16.45 -6.02
C LEU A 794 -36.14 15.40 -5.09
N ARG A 795 -36.25 14.13 -5.54
CA ARG A 795 -36.71 13.01 -4.71
C ARG A 795 -35.69 12.61 -3.63
N ALA A 796 -34.40 12.65 -3.93
CA ALA A 796 -33.35 12.29 -2.97
C ALA A 796 -33.28 13.30 -1.81
N GLU A 797 -33.49 14.59 -2.08
CA GLU A 797 -33.52 15.63 -1.03
C GLU A 797 -34.78 15.50 -0.14
N GLU A 798 -35.93 15.16 -0.72
CA GLU A 798 -37.14 14.83 0.04
C GLU A 798 -36.99 13.56 0.89
N GLU A 799 -36.35 12.51 0.36
CA GLU A 799 -36.04 11.29 1.11
C GLU A 799 -35.05 11.53 2.24
N LEU A 800 -33.99 12.31 2.00
CA LEU A 800 -33.03 12.67 3.03
C LEU A 800 -33.68 13.49 4.15
N ASN A 801 -34.60 14.39 3.82
CA ASN A 801 -35.37 15.16 4.79
C ASN A 801 -36.37 14.28 5.56
N ARG A 802 -36.97 13.26 4.94
CA ARG A 802 -37.79 12.24 5.63
C ARG A 802 -36.96 11.37 6.57
N ILE A 803 -35.76 10.95 6.17
CA ILE A 803 -34.84 10.18 7.02
C ILE A 803 -34.41 11.03 8.21
N ARG A 804 -33.99 12.28 7.99
CA ARG A 804 -33.56 13.21 9.04
C ARG A 804 -34.66 13.55 10.04
N SER A 805 -35.91 13.62 9.61
CA SER A 805 -37.08 13.89 10.46
C SER A 805 -37.69 12.62 11.10
N SER A 806 -37.26 11.42 10.69
CA SER A 806 -37.75 10.15 11.22
C SER A 806 -37.44 9.98 12.72
N ARG A 807 -38.31 9.24 13.42
CA ARG A 807 -38.09 8.87 14.83
C ARG A 807 -36.85 8.00 15.01
N ALA A 808 -36.58 7.10 14.06
CA ALA A 808 -35.42 6.20 14.08
C ALA A 808 -34.10 6.99 13.99
N TRP A 809 -33.97 7.95 13.06
CA TRP A 809 -32.78 8.79 12.96
C TRP A 809 -32.59 9.68 14.19
N ARG A 810 -33.68 10.24 14.76
CA ARG A 810 -33.62 11.01 16.01
C ARG A 810 -33.16 10.14 17.20
N TRP A 811 -33.50 8.86 17.21
CA TRP A 811 -33.06 7.91 18.23
C TRP A 811 -31.59 7.51 18.04
N VAL A 812 -31.17 7.14 16.83
CA VAL A 812 -29.77 6.82 16.47
C VAL A 812 -28.85 8.02 16.70
N SER A 813 -29.28 9.22 16.33
CA SER A 813 -28.57 10.48 16.55
C SER A 813 -28.46 10.85 18.03
N ARG A 814 -29.47 10.55 18.86
CA ARG A 814 -29.42 10.76 20.32
C ARG A 814 -28.59 9.68 21.02
N TYR A 815 -28.68 8.43 20.59
CA TYR A 815 -27.89 7.32 21.13
C TYR A 815 -26.41 7.43 20.76
N GLY A 816 -26.09 7.82 19.52
CA GLY A 816 -24.74 8.16 19.09
C GLY A 816 -24.16 9.32 19.91
N ARG A 817 -24.94 10.40 20.13
CA ARG A 817 -24.54 11.49 21.02
C ARG A 817 -24.40 11.06 22.48
N PHE A 818 -25.23 10.15 22.99
CA PHE A 818 -25.10 9.60 24.34
C PHE A 818 -23.85 8.72 24.50
N LYS A 819 -23.56 7.87 23.51
CA LYS A 819 -22.36 7.02 23.43
C LYS A 819 -21.08 7.86 23.39
N TYR A 820 -21.03 8.88 22.53
CA TYR A 820 -19.85 9.74 22.37
C TYR A 820 -19.67 10.78 23.49
N ARG A 821 -20.76 11.32 24.06
CA ARG A 821 -20.70 12.40 25.04
C ARG A 821 -20.62 11.93 26.49
N PHE A 822 -21.05 10.69 26.78
CA PHE A 822 -21.06 10.16 28.14
C PHE A 822 -20.30 8.83 28.30
N LEU A 823 -20.52 7.83 27.44
CA LEU A 823 -19.88 6.52 27.61
C LEU A 823 -18.39 6.51 27.28
N ILE A 824 -17.97 7.10 26.15
CA ILE A 824 -16.55 7.18 25.77
C ILE A 824 -15.72 8.03 26.76
N PRO A 825 -16.18 9.22 27.20
CA PRO A 825 -15.46 10.01 28.19
C PRO A 825 -15.36 9.32 29.55
N VAL A 826 -16.41 8.62 30.01
CA VAL A 826 -16.37 7.82 31.25
C VAL A 826 -15.39 6.65 31.10
N TYR A 827 -15.38 5.98 29.95
CA TYR A 827 -14.44 4.91 29.63
C TYR A 827 -12.98 5.40 29.57
N ASP A 828 -12.74 6.58 29.00
CA ASP A 828 -11.43 7.23 28.98
C ASP A 828 -11.00 7.75 30.36
N LEU A 829 -11.94 8.25 31.16
CA LEU A 829 -11.68 8.66 32.55
C LEU A 829 -11.22 7.46 33.40
N LEU A 830 -11.85 6.30 33.21
CA LEU A 830 -11.48 5.04 33.87
C LEU A 830 -10.12 4.47 33.38
N ARG A 831 -9.68 4.82 32.16
CA ARG A 831 -8.37 4.41 31.59
C ARG A 831 -7.21 5.38 31.87
N ARG A 832 -7.47 6.62 32.31
CA ARG A 832 -6.43 7.61 32.65
C ARG A 832 -5.37 7.11 33.67
N PRO A 833 -5.72 6.35 34.73
CA PRO A 833 -4.73 5.81 35.66
C PRO A 833 -3.78 4.79 35.00
N LEU A 834 -4.30 3.99 34.08
CA LEU A 834 -3.53 2.96 33.35
C LEU A 834 -2.58 3.58 32.32
N ARG A 835 -3.02 4.64 31.62
CA ARG A 835 -2.16 5.40 30.69
C ARG A 835 -1.04 6.17 31.41
N LYS A 836 -1.29 6.74 32.59
CA LYS A 836 -0.23 7.37 33.41
C LYS A 836 0.82 6.35 33.86
N LYS A 837 0.41 5.14 34.23
CA LYS A 837 1.32 4.05 34.63
C LYS A 837 2.16 3.53 33.46
N ALA A 838 1.58 3.47 32.26
CA ALA A 838 2.29 3.10 31.03
C ALA A 838 3.32 4.16 30.61
N LYS A 839 2.99 5.46 30.72
CA LYS A 839 3.92 6.56 30.43
C LYS A 839 5.10 6.63 31.41
N LEU A 840 4.84 6.46 32.71
CA LEU A 840 5.90 6.44 33.73
C LEU A 840 6.88 5.27 33.58
N ASN A 841 6.43 4.15 33.00
CA ASN A 841 7.27 2.99 32.73
C ASN A 841 8.06 3.14 31.42
N GLN A 842 7.57 3.95 30.47
CA GLN A 842 8.27 4.28 29.22
C GLN A 842 9.38 5.33 29.42
N GLU A 843 9.24 6.24 30.39
CA GLU A 843 10.28 7.22 30.73
C GLU A 843 11.40 6.64 31.63
N LYS A 844 11.23 5.40 32.10
CA LYS A 844 12.21 4.67 32.93
C LYS A 844 12.91 3.50 32.21
N SER A 845 12.53 3.19 30.98
CA SER A 845 13.15 2.16 30.12
C SER A 845 13.82 2.82 28.93
#